data_AF-A0A836EXV8-F1
#
_entry.id   AF-A0A836EXV8-F1
#
_cell.length_a   1.000
_cell.length_b   1.000
_cell.length_c   1.000
_cell.angle_alpha   90.00
_cell.angle_beta   90.00
_cell.angle_gamma   90.00
#
_symmetry.space_group_name_H-M   'P 1'
#
loop_
_entity.id
_entity.type
_entity.pdbx_description
1 polymer ?
#
loop_
_entity_poly.entity_id
_entity_poly.type
_entity_poly.pdbx_seq_one_letter_code
_entity_poly.pdbx_strand_id
1 'polypeptide(L)'
;MTSRLEETEQKWTCEYCTYENWPSSLKCTMCRGAKPLLGEDIYRLRDPSPQRGSSNVASGPVSQISPTDNFTSQNYSQNLPSAGKWACSMCTYLNYQNTTRCVQCSNRKPVNQSVNSLASNLHEHLAPLRLADGPPNSGSNSQLNPSPINLHPERLYNMHPEKWSCHVCTYENWPKATKCVMCGQPKEKDRRDKGTYGNVGVILPSPEREHSQRGLPSPPHAPYIHQTQREDNLAIGRRGPHRYAESRNDSLSTPQSPNNCDYERRLKQLRRHTDWCWLNACLGIVEGDNTPVEAYLASGGDPARQLTHSEVLLLNRSSAFDVGHTLVHLAIRFQREDILATLLSQIEGSGSGVKRVPSYVAPDLAVQIRRHVTNSIRLRKGSFPCYFVTDMATFALPAEVEDLPSIVQEQMLEELLDKEAQQQLEGGGGEPPALNWSLEITERLGSRLHALWNRSAGDCLLDSAMQATWGVFDRDNALRRALADTLQQAGQFFYPRWREYEASQASRMLDFTLEETQWQEDWESLLATAAQPGSALEQLHVFALAHILRRPIIVYGVKYVKSFRGEDIGYARFEGVYLPLLWEPSFCIRSPIALGYTRGHFTALVPIEPYASSRIPPLATHGVVSGNNSPLEQLQIQMQTTFMPLMDREHKLLPIHFLTTDEIGREESIYKEWLDVCRTEGGILVAQQKLHKRPLLVAQMLEEWLNHYRRLAQTNEAPFSRPPTLQDYSSDGDTEDE
;
A
#
# COMPACT_ATOMS: atom_id res chain seq x y z
N MET A 1 41.14 -45.93 18.04
CA MET A 1 41.64 -45.78 16.65
C MET A 1 40.59 -46.35 15.71
N THR A 2 39.88 -45.49 14.99
CA THR A 2 38.99 -45.85 13.87
C THR A 2 38.82 -44.58 13.05
N SER A 3 39.66 -44.42 12.03
CA SER A 3 39.58 -43.28 11.12
C SER A 3 38.29 -43.37 10.29
N ARG A 4 37.43 -42.36 10.38
CA ARG A 4 36.53 -42.07 9.25
C ARG A 4 37.42 -41.68 8.08
N LEU A 5 37.28 -42.38 6.96
CA LEU A 5 37.82 -41.91 5.69
C LEU A 5 36.96 -40.71 5.29
N GLU A 6 37.59 -39.56 5.10
CA GLU A 6 36.96 -38.43 4.43
C GLU A 6 36.94 -38.75 2.94
N GLU A 7 35.77 -39.12 2.41
CA GLU A 7 35.54 -39.09 0.97
C GLU A 7 35.56 -37.62 0.54
N THR A 8 36.71 -37.18 0.03
CA THR A 8 36.92 -35.79 -0.42
C THR A 8 36.16 -35.55 -1.72
N GLU A 9 34.85 -35.28 -1.60
CA GLU A 9 34.03 -34.91 -2.76
C GLU A 9 34.67 -33.72 -3.49
N GLN A 10 34.90 -33.89 -4.79
CA GLN A 10 35.78 -33.00 -5.53
C GLN A 10 35.07 -31.67 -5.84
N LYS A 11 35.48 -30.60 -5.15
CA LYS A 11 34.95 -29.25 -5.35
C LYS A 11 35.17 -28.77 -6.79
N TRP A 12 34.21 -28.03 -7.33
CA TRP A 12 34.31 -27.50 -8.69
C TRP A 12 34.77 -26.04 -8.70
N THR A 13 35.83 -25.77 -9.44
CA THR A 13 36.41 -24.44 -9.60
C THR A 13 35.59 -23.61 -10.59
N CYS A 14 35.16 -22.42 -10.18
CA CYS A 14 34.34 -21.57 -11.05
C CYS A 14 35.16 -20.85 -12.11
N GLU A 15 34.91 -21.14 -13.39
CA GLU A 15 35.60 -20.56 -14.54
C GLU A 15 35.62 -19.02 -14.55
N TYR A 16 34.56 -18.37 -14.05
CA TYR A 16 34.44 -16.89 -14.01
C TYR A 16 35.24 -16.18 -12.90
N CYS A 17 35.68 -16.89 -11.84
CA CYS A 17 36.34 -16.24 -10.68
C CYS A 17 37.31 -17.13 -9.90
N THR A 18 37.62 -18.34 -10.41
CA THR A 18 38.52 -19.36 -9.82
C THR A 18 38.20 -19.82 -8.40
N TYR A 19 37.02 -19.48 -7.85
CA TYR A 19 36.61 -19.93 -6.51
C TYR A 19 36.12 -21.38 -6.53
N GLU A 20 36.56 -22.19 -5.56
CA GLU A 20 36.15 -23.59 -5.38
C GLU A 20 34.79 -23.70 -4.68
N ASN A 21 33.85 -24.38 -5.31
CA ASN A 21 32.47 -24.52 -4.82
C ASN A 21 32.17 -25.97 -4.45
N TRP A 22 31.25 -26.18 -3.49
CA TRP A 22 30.82 -27.51 -3.11
C TRP A 22 30.17 -28.26 -4.30
N PRO A 23 30.37 -29.58 -4.44
CA PRO A 23 29.94 -30.36 -5.61
C PRO A 23 28.45 -30.20 -5.97
N SER A 24 27.61 -30.11 -4.93
CA SER A 24 26.15 -29.91 -4.97
C SER A 24 25.70 -28.49 -5.33
N SER A 25 26.60 -27.51 -5.33
CA SER A 25 26.28 -26.11 -5.63
C SER A 25 26.16 -25.89 -7.14
N LEU A 26 24.94 -25.74 -7.66
CA LEU A 26 24.68 -25.50 -9.09
C LEU A 26 25.12 -24.12 -9.60
N LYS A 27 25.51 -23.20 -8.70
CA LYS A 27 26.02 -21.85 -9.01
C LYS A 27 27.15 -21.50 -8.05
N CYS A 28 28.10 -20.70 -8.51
CA CYS A 28 29.26 -20.30 -7.71
C CYS A 28 28.87 -19.38 -6.55
N THR A 29 29.38 -19.66 -5.36
CA THR A 29 29.12 -18.88 -4.14
C THR A 29 29.52 -17.40 -4.29
N MET A 30 30.64 -17.13 -4.96
CA MET A 30 31.21 -15.78 -5.08
C MET A 30 30.63 -14.94 -6.21
N CYS A 31 30.52 -15.49 -7.43
CA CYS A 31 30.11 -14.73 -8.62
C CYS A 31 28.73 -15.12 -9.19
N ARG A 32 28.08 -16.16 -8.66
CA ARG A 32 26.81 -16.74 -9.15
C ARG A 32 26.82 -17.29 -10.59
N GLY A 33 27.98 -17.35 -11.26
CA GLY A 33 28.15 -18.11 -12.50
C GLY A 33 27.77 -19.59 -12.31
N ALA A 34 27.18 -20.23 -13.33
CA ALA A 34 26.68 -21.59 -13.23
C ALA A 34 27.81 -22.63 -13.07
N LYS A 35 27.50 -23.79 -12.46
CA LYS A 35 28.37 -24.98 -12.54
C LYS A 35 28.44 -25.44 -14.01
N PRO A 36 29.62 -25.64 -14.62
CA PRO A 36 29.72 -26.27 -15.93
C PRO A 36 29.19 -27.72 -15.85
N LEU A 37 28.04 -27.98 -16.46
CA LEU A 37 27.39 -29.31 -16.44
C LEU A 37 27.93 -30.22 -17.55
N LEU A 38 29.23 -30.52 -17.48
CA LEU A 38 29.90 -31.46 -18.38
C LEU A 38 29.91 -32.86 -17.77
N GLY A 39 28.91 -33.68 -18.12
CA GLY A 39 28.99 -35.14 -18.00
C GLY A 39 28.39 -35.82 -16.75
N GLU A 40 27.63 -35.11 -15.90
CA GLU A 40 27.00 -35.71 -14.70
C GLU A 40 25.47 -35.88 -14.84
N ASP A 41 24.94 -37.03 -14.38
CA ASP A 41 23.51 -37.36 -14.40
C ASP A 41 22.68 -36.50 -13.43
N ILE A 42 21.76 -35.71 -13.99
CA ILE A 42 20.90 -34.74 -13.29
C ILE A 42 20.07 -35.38 -12.16
N TYR A 43 19.74 -36.67 -12.28
CA TYR A 43 18.84 -37.38 -11.37
C TYR A 43 19.43 -37.74 -10.00
N ARG A 44 20.73 -37.52 -9.73
CA ARG A 44 21.35 -37.81 -8.43
C ARG A 44 21.27 -36.68 -7.39
N LEU A 45 20.84 -35.48 -7.77
CA LEU A 45 20.84 -34.29 -6.89
C LEU A 45 19.51 -34.06 -6.13
N ARG A 46 18.78 -35.12 -5.77
CA ARG A 46 17.51 -35.01 -5.05
C ARG A 46 17.24 -36.21 -4.13
N ASP A 47 17.36 -35.99 -2.82
CA ASP A 47 16.96 -36.99 -1.81
C ASP A 47 15.45 -37.29 -1.87
N PRO A 48 15.03 -38.55 -1.65
CA PRO A 48 13.64 -38.97 -1.81
C PRO A 48 12.80 -38.67 -0.56
N SER A 49 11.80 -37.80 -0.69
CA SER A 49 10.72 -37.66 0.29
C SER A 49 9.75 -38.86 0.21
N PRO A 50 9.25 -39.38 1.35
CA PRO A 50 8.38 -40.56 1.36
C PRO A 50 7.00 -40.27 0.75
N GLN A 51 6.42 -41.30 0.12
CA GLN A 51 5.21 -41.18 -0.69
C GLN A 51 3.91 -41.15 0.13
N ARG A 52 2.94 -40.34 -0.32
CA ARG A 52 1.55 -40.78 -0.42
C ARG A 52 1.21 -40.86 -1.91
N GLY A 53 0.78 -42.03 -2.39
CA GLY A 53 0.49 -42.25 -3.79
C GLY A 53 -0.96 -41.96 -4.15
N SER A 54 -1.18 -41.48 -5.38
CA SER A 54 -2.27 -41.97 -6.21
C SER A 54 -1.81 -41.96 -7.67
N SER A 55 -2.24 -42.96 -8.44
CA SER A 55 -1.74 -43.22 -9.79
C SER A 55 -2.47 -42.41 -10.86
N ASN A 56 -1.80 -42.11 -11.97
CA ASN A 56 -2.28 -42.51 -13.31
C ASN A 56 -1.18 -42.41 -14.37
N VAL A 57 -1.35 -43.15 -15.47
CA VAL A 57 -0.28 -43.57 -16.40
C VAL A 57 -0.36 -42.92 -17.79
N ALA A 58 0.81 -42.66 -18.38
CA ALA A 58 1.03 -42.69 -19.84
C ALA A 58 2.54 -42.89 -20.16
N SER A 59 2.88 -43.97 -20.87
CA SER A 59 4.22 -44.22 -21.45
C SER A 59 4.38 -43.47 -22.78
N GLY A 60 5.53 -43.26 -23.42
CA GLY A 60 6.95 -43.68 -23.31
C GLY A 60 7.64 -43.29 -24.65
N PRO A 61 8.78 -43.87 -25.11
CA PRO A 61 9.80 -44.69 -24.46
C PRO A 61 11.20 -43.99 -24.48
N VAL A 62 12.27 -44.72 -24.10
CA VAL A 62 13.68 -44.24 -24.09
C VAL A 62 14.52 -44.96 -25.14
N SER A 63 15.63 -44.36 -25.58
CA SER A 63 16.73 -45.05 -26.26
C SER A 63 18.09 -44.50 -25.81
N GLN A 64 19.08 -45.37 -25.66
CA GLN A 64 20.44 -45.09 -25.18
C GLN A 64 21.46 -45.14 -26.34
N ILE A 65 22.66 -44.57 -26.17
CA ILE A 65 23.95 -45.09 -26.66
C ILE A 65 25.12 -44.34 -26.00
N SER A 66 26.29 -44.99 -25.94
CA SER A 66 27.44 -44.66 -25.07
C SER A 66 28.54 -43.82 -25.76
N PRO A 67 29.59 -43.32 -25.05
CA PRO A 67 30.53 -42.31 -25.56
C PRO A 67 31.86 -42.87 -26.11
N THR A 68 32.60 -42.03 -26.85
CA THR A 68 34.03 -42.19 -27.21
C THR A 68 34.72 -40.84 -27.36
N ASP A 69 35.97 -40.71 -26.90
CA ASP A 69 36.77 -39.48 -26.95
C ASP A 69 37.26 -39.05 -28.35
N ASN A 70 37.55 -37.76 -28.51
CA ASN A 70 38.87 -37.30 -28.99
C ASN A 70 39.07 -35.77 -28.89
N PHE A 71 40.33 -35.33 -28.74
CA PHE A 71 40.72 -33.91 -28.75
C PHE A 71 40.78 -33.32 -30.17
N THR A 72 40.29 -32.10 -30.38
CA THR A 72 40.95 -31.10 -31.25
C THR A 72 40.45 -29.68 -30.98
N SER A 73 41.35 -28.70 -30.98
CA SER A 73 41.04 -27.29 -30.70
C SER A 73 40.69 -26.51 -31.97
N GLN A 74 39.55 -25.81 -31.99
CA GLN A 74 39.32 -24.67 -32.89
C GLN A 74 38.26 -23.71 -32.33
N ASN A 75 38.42 -22.42 -32.61
CA ASN A 75 37.64 -21.34 -31.98
C ASN A 75 36.23 -21.21 -32.56
N TYR A 76 35.23 -20.91 -31.71
CA TYR A 76 34.09 -20.07 -32.08
C TYR A 76 33.64 -19.16 -30.94
N SER A 77 33.22 -17.94 -31.31
CA SER A 77 32.86 -16.81 -30.43
C SER A 77 31.71 -17.16 -29.46
N GLN A 78 31.81 -16.83 -28.17
CA GLN A 78 31.54 -15.49 -27.61
C GLN A 78 30.25 -14.84 -28.10
N ASN A 79 29.26 -14.77 -27.20
CA ASN A 79 28.20 -13.75 -27.18
C ASN A 79 27.93 -13.40 -25.71
N LEU A 80 28.35 -12.20 -25.28
CA LEU A 80 28.22 -11.72 -23.90
C LEU A 80 27.74 -10.25 -23.90
N PRO A 81 26.56 -9.94 -23.35
CA PRO A 81 26.11 -8.56 -23.20
C PRO A 81 26.89 -7.82 -22.10
N SER A 82 27.69 -6.83 -22.47
CA SER A 82 28.49 -6.03 -21.51
C SER A 82 27.63 -5.11 -20.64
N ALA A 83 27.58 -5.37 -19.33
CA ALA A 83 26.84 -4.54 -18.38
C ALA A 83 27.55 -3.20 -18.09
N GLY A 84 26.95 -2.08 -18.50
CA GLY A 84 27.52 -0.73 -18.38
C GLY A 84 27.50 -0.15 -16.96
N LYS A 85 28.40 -0.61 -16.07
CA LYS A 85 28.63 -0.04 -14.72
C LYS A 85 30.12 0.10 -14.41
N TRP A 86 30.50 1.02 -13.51
CA TRP A 86 31.89 1.27 -13.08
C TRP A 86 32.01 1.31 -11.55
N ALA A 87 32.98 0.60 -11.00
CA ALA A 87 33.23 0.59 -9.56
C ALA A 87 34.01 1.85 -9.12
N CYS A 88 33.63 2.44 -7.99
CA CYS A 88 34.33 3.60 -7.44
C CYS A 88 35.68 3.18 -6.84
N SER A 89 36.77 3.81 -7.28
CA SER A 89 38.12 3.56 -6.77
C SER A 89 38.35 3.87 -5.28
N MET A 90 37.44 4.61 -4.63
CA MET A 90 37.58 5.03 -3.22
C MET A 90 36.61 4.34 -2.25
N CYS A 91 35.49 3.79 -2.73
CA CYS A 91 34.47 3.16 -1.87
C CYS A 91 33.81 1.91 -2.49
N THR A 92 34.40 1.38 -3.57
CA THR A 92 33.98 0.22 -4.39
C THR A 92 32.56 0.24 -4.99
N TYR A 93 31.70 1.17 -4.57
CA TYR A 93 30.31 1.33 -5.01
C TYR A 93 30.17 1.33 -6.54
N LEU A 94 29.22 0.53 -7.04
CA LEU A 94 29.06 0.22 -8.47
C LEU A 94 28.09 1.19 -9.15
N ASN A 95 28.64 2.21 -9.79
CA ASN A 95 27.92 3.31 -10.41
C ASN A 95 27.52 3.02 -11.86
N TYR A 96 26.48 3.69 -12.37
CA TYR A 96 26.05 3.58 -13.77
C TYR A 96 27.04 4.27 -14.72
N GLN A 97 27.19 3.74 -15.95
CA GLN A 97 28.19 4.23 -16.91
C GLN A 97 28.07 5.72 -17.28
N ASN A 98 26.86 6.28 -17.17
CA ASN A 98 26.56 7.70 -17.43
C ASN A 98 26.94 8.66 -16.28
N THR A 99 27.23 8.19 -15.06
CA THR A 99 27.63 9.09 -13.98
C THR A 99 29.11 9.45 -14.04
N THR A 100 29.44 10.72 -13.79
CA THR A 100 30.83 11.24 -13.76
C THR A 100 31.42 11.32 -12.35
N ARG A 101 30.60 11.07 -11.34
CA ARG A 101 30.94 10.97 -9.92
C ARG A 101 30.23 9.76 -9.29
N CYS A 102 30.83 9.25 -8.22
CA CYS A 102 30.24 8.21 -7.40
C CYS A 102 29.07 8.77 -6.59
N VAL A 103 27.93 8.06 -6.56
CA VAL A 103 26.77 8.46 -5.75
C VAL A 103 27.13 8.46 -4.26
N GLN A 104 27.76 7.38 -3.77
CA GLN A 104 28.04 7.17 -2.35
C GLN A 104 29.04 8.15 -1.72
N CYS A 105 30.06 8.60 -2.47
CA CYS A 105 31.16 9.41 -1.92
C CYS A 105 31.56 10.64 -2.76
N SER A 106 30.77 10.99 -3.79
CA SER A 106 31.04 12.10 -4.73
C SER A 106 32.37 12.06 -5.50
N ASN A 107 33.25 11.06 -5.29
CA ASN A 107 34.54 10.96 -5.97
C ASN A 107 34.37 10.77 -7.49
N ARG A 108 35.25 11.36 -8.29
CA ARG A 108 35.12 11.35 -9.76
C ARG A 108 35.40 9.97 -10.36
N LYS A 109 34.77 9.71 -11.51
CA LYS A 109 35.04 8.54 -12.35
C LYS A 109 36.48 8.56 -12.87
N PRO A 110 37.24 7.45 -12.78
CA PRO A 110 38.56 7.34 -13.41
C PRO A 110 38.45 7.45 -14.94
N VAL A 111 39.34 8.23 -15.55
CA VAL A 111 39.47 8.36 -17.01
C VAL A 111 40.75 7.66 -17.44
N ASN A 112 40.67 6.37 -17.76
CA ASN A 112 41.80 5.63 -18.29
C ASN A 112 42.02 5.96 -19.77
N GLN A 113 43.28 6.14 -20.15
CA GLN A 113 43.68 6.49 -21.52
C GLN A 113 43.77 5.22 -22.40
N SER A 114 43.13 5.31 -23.57
CA SER A 114 43.29 4.50 -24.80
C SER A 114 44.14 3.22 -24.79
N VAL A 115 43.53 2.13 -25.23
CA VAL A 115 44.12 1.27 -26.27
C VAL A 115 43.10 1.18 -27.42
N ASN A 116 43.54 1.44 -28.65
CA ASN A 116 42.67 1.41 -29.83
C ASN A 116 42.60 0.00 -30.42
N SER A 117 41.46 -0.35 -31.02
CA SER A 117 41.42 -1.31 -32.13
C SER A 117 40.38 -0.86 -33.15
N LEU A 118 40.68 -1.03 -34.44
CA LEU A 118 39.99 -0.35 -35.54
C LEU A 118 39.09 -1.33 -36.32
N ALA A 119 37.77 -1.17 -36.20
CA ALA A 119 36.80 -1.74 -37.12
C ALA A 119 35.50 -0.91 -37.12
N SER A 120 35.35 -0.06 -38.14
CA SER A 120 34.12 0.68 -38.42
C SER A 120 33.79 0.59 -39.91
N ASN A 121 32.51 0.84 -40.23
CA ASN A 121 31.93 0.91 -41.58
C ASN A 121 31.67 -0.44 -42.27
N LEU A 122 30.41 -0.88 -42.20
CA LEU A 122 29.60 -0.83 -43.42
C LEU A 122 28.11 -0.59 -43.08
N HIS A 123 27.42 0.12 -43.98
CA HIS A 123 25.97 0.35 -44.01
C HIS A 123 25.37 1.49 -43.16
N GLU A 124 25.78 2.74 -43.45
CA GLU A 124 24.85 3.89 -43.39
C GLU A 124 24.95 4.71 -44.68
N HIS A 125 24.30 4.21 -45.74
CA HIS A 125 24.08 4.95 -46.99
C HIS A 125 22.57 5.17 -47.18
N LEU A 126 22.07 6.35 -46.80
CA LEU A 126 21.07 7.16 -47.54
C LEU A 126 20.58 8.39 -46.73
N ALA A 127 21.43 9.43 -46.61
CA ALA A 127 20.99 10.80 -46.29
C ALA A 127 21.94 11.83 -46.96
N PRO A 128 21.46 12.91 -47.60
CA PRO A 128 22.32 13.75 -48.45
C PRO A 128 22.91 15.01 -47.79
N LEU A 129 24.25 15.06 -47.77
CA LEU A 129 25.14 16.22 -48.05
C LEU A 129 24.89 17.61 -47.40
N ARG A 130 25.94 18.14 -46.74
CA ARG A 130 26.83 19.20 -47.31
C ARG A 130 28.03 19.59 -46.40
N LEU A 131 29.23 19.57 -46.98
CA LEU A 131 30.32 20.59 -47.01
C LEU A 131 30.62 21.46 -45.75
N ALA A 132 31.87 21.75 -45.36
CA ALA A 132 33.23 21.31 -45.80
C ALA A 132 34.34 21.76 -44.80
N ASP A 133 35.53 21.14 -44.88
CA ASP A 133 36.91 21.56 -44.45
C ASP A 133 37.17 22.12 -43.01
N GLY A 134 38.38 22.09 -42.39
CA GLY A 134 39.70 21.51 -42.71
C GLY A 134 40.74 21.85 -41.58
N PRO A 135 41.68 20.97 -41.13
CA PRO A 135 42.50 21.15 -39.89
C PRO A 135 44.05 21.09 -40.13
N PRO A 136 44.96 20.83 -39.13
CA PRO A 136 45.21 21.40 -37.78
C PRO A 136 46.72 21.73 -37.47
N ASN A 137 47.04 22.27 -36.27
CA ASN A 137 48.27 22.04 -35.44
C ASN A 137 48.32 23.04 -34.24
N SER A 138 49.05 22.88 -33.10
CA SER A 138 49.54 21.72 -32.29
C SER A 138 50.23 22.25 -31.00
N GLY A 139 50.29 21.51 -29.87
CA GLY A 139 51.33 21.71 -28.82
C GLY A 139 50.98 21.79 -27.29
N SER A 140 51.02 20.64 -26.59
CA SER A 140 51.86 20.31 -25.40
C SER A 140 51.88 21.08 -24.03
N ASN A 141 51.65 20.30 -22.94
CA ASN A 141 52.51 20.05 -21.73
C ASN A 141 52.42 20.81 -20.35
N SER A 142 52.71 20.01 -19.28
CA SER A 142 53.24 20.33 -17.91
C SER A 142 52.33 21.01 -16.84
N GLN A 143 52.52 20.90 -15.50
CA GLN A 143 53.22 19.92 -14.59
C GLN A 143 52.91 20.17 -13.07
N LEU A 144 53.26 19.20 -12.20
CA LEU A 144 53.66 19.31 -10.75
C LEU A 144 52.61 19.52 -9.59
N ASN A 145 53.11 19.48 -8.34
CA ASN A 145 52.48 19.06 -7.05
C ASN A 145 53.32 19.65 -5.84
N PRO A 146 53.11 19.39 -4.52
CA PRO A 146 51.93 19.56 -3.61
C PRO A 146 52.18 20.30 -2.24
N SER A 147 51.10 20.79 -1.57
CA SER A 147 50.90 20.90 -0.08
C SER A 147 51.82 21.85 0.78
N PRO A 148 51.59 22.11 2.11
CA PRO A 148 50.60 21.58 3.08
C PRO A 148 49.90 22.58 4.10
N ILE A 149 48.79 22.10 4.71
CA ILE A 149 48.28 22.28 6.12
C ILE A 149 47.81 23.65 6.71
N ASN A 150 46.50 23.67 7.05
CA ASN A 150 45.73 24.32 8.15
C ASN A 150 46.09 25.69 8.77
N LEU A 151 45.09 26.60 8.80
CA LEU A 151 44.49 27.22 10.00
C LEU A 151 43.16 27.95 9.62
N HIS A 152 42.23 28.12 10.57
CA HIS A 152 40.91 28.77 10.40
C HIS A 152 40.81 29.93 11.41
N PRO A 153 40.23 31.12 11.09
CA PRO A 153 38.77 31.28 11.25
C PRO A 153 38.05 32.28 10.31
N GLU A 154 36.72 32.14 10.24
CA GLU A 154 35.66 33.13 9.96
C GLU A 154 35.68 34.08 8.72
N ARG A 155 34.61 33.94 7.91
CA ARG A 155 33.88 34.96 7.10
C ARG A 155 34.64 35.83 6.07
N LEU A 156 34.33 35.60 4.79
CA LEU A 156 33.83 36.65 3.87
C LEU A 156 32.89 36.07 2.79
N TYR A 157 31.67 36.60 2.75
CA TYR A 157 30.67 36.68 1.66
C TYR A 157 30.80 35.80 0.39
N ASN A 158 29.84 34.90 0.19
CA ASN A 158 29.42 34.46 -1.15
C ASN A 158 28.22 35.30 -1.63
N MET A 159 28.43 36.12 -2.66
CA MET A 159 27.36 36.90 -3.30
C MET A 159 26.50 36.00 -4.22
N HIS A 160 25.50 35.33 -3.65
CA HIS A 160 24.46 34.69 -4.46
C HIS A 160 23.56 35.76 -5.09
N PRO A 161 23.26 35.69 -6.41
CA PRO A 161 22.42 36.69 -7.06
C PRO A 161 20.96 36.54 -6.60
N GLU A 162 20.40 37.61 -6.04
CA GLU A 162 19.09 37.59 -5.37
C GLU A 162 17.94 37.23 -6.32
N LYS A 163 17.12 36.27 -5.89
CA LYS A 163 15.82 35.98 -6.50
C LYS A 163 14.87 37.16 -6.31
N TRP A 164 13.82 37.22 -7.12
CA TRP A 164 12.79 38.26 -7.01
C TRP A 164 11.41 37.66 -6.71
N SER A 165 10.82 38.08 -5.59
CA SER A 165 9.47 37.70 -5.18
C SER A 165 8.43 38.36 -6.08
N CYS A 166 7.42 37.61 -6.53
CA CYS A 166 6.34 38.17 -7.35
C CYS A 166 5.40 39.02 -6.50
N HIS A 167 5.11 40.27 -6.90
CA HIS A 167 4.19 41.15 -6.16
C HIS A 167 2.72 40.65 -6.14
N VAL A 168 2.34 39.71 -7.01
CA VAL A 168 0.96 39.16 -7.07
C VAL A 168 0.81 37.88 -6.23
N CYS A 169 1.77 36.95 -6.31
CA CYS A 169 1.66 35.61 -5.68
C CYS A 169 2.81 35.24 -4.74
N THR A 170 3.63 36.22 -4.34
CA THR A 170 4.81 36.16 -3.45
C THR A 170 5.95 35.20 -3.82
N TYR A 171 5.74 34.27 -4.76
CA TYR A 171 6.71 33.25 -5.17
C TYR A 171 8.07 33.83 -5.61
N GLU A 172 9.17 33.23 -5.13
CA GLU A 172 10.55 33.61 -5.47
C GLU A 172 10.99 33.12 -6.86
N ASN A 173 11.26 34.04 -7.77
CA ASN A 173 11.67 33.71 -9.14
C ASN A 173 13.17 33.95 -9.32
N TRP A 174 13.85 33.09 -10.08
CA TRP A 174 15.29 33.22 -10.35
C TRP A 174 15.66 34.59 -10.97
N PRO A 175 16.87 35.12 -10.74
CA PRO A 175 17.25 36.48 -11.13
C PRO A 175 17.03 36.80 -12.62
N LYS A 176 17.27 35.80 -13.48
CA LYS A 176 17.13 35.85 -14.95
C LYS A 176 15.70 35.66 -15.46
N ALA A 177 14.74 35.24 -14.62
CA ALA A 177 13.36 35.02 -15.02
C ALA A 177 12.68 36.37 -15.31
N THR A 178 12.17 36.56 -16.54
CA THR A 178 11.49 37.78 -16.99
C THR A 178 9.98 37.78 -16.68
N LYS A 179 9.44 36.65 -16.22
CA LYS A 179 8.08 36.44 -15.76
C LYS A 179 8.08 35.51 -14.55
N CYS A 180 7.07 35.59 -13.70
CA CYS A 180 6.88 34.66 -12.59
C CYS A 180 6.44 33.29 -13.11
N VAL A 181 7.05 32.21 -12.62
CA VAL A 181 6.75 30.84 -13.07
C VAL A 181 5.35 30.38 -12.64
N MET A 182 4.84 30.85 -11.49
CA MET A 182 3.55 30.40 -10.93
C MET A 182 2.33 31.13 -11.49
N CYS A 183 2.48 32.39 -11.97
CA CYS A 183 1.35 33.21 -12.40
C CYS A 183 1.56 33.96 -13.74
N GLY A 184 2.71 33.79 -14.39
CA GLY A 184 3.02 34.41 -15.69
C GLY A 184 3.28 35.93 -15.67
N GLN A 185 3.08 36.61 -14.54
CA GLN A 185 3.24 38.07 -14.43
C GLN A 185 4.69 38.52 -14.70
N PRO A 186 4.91 39.59 -15.48
CA PRO A 186 6.26 40.03 -15.83
C PRO A 186 7.05 40.56 -14.63
N LYS A 187 8.38 40.41 -14.68
CA LYS A 187 9.29 41.07 -13.76
C LYS A 187 9.27 42.57 -14.04
N GLU A 188 8.86 43.38 -13.06
CA GLU A 188 8.94 44.83 -13.18
C GLU A 188 10.40 45.28 -13.31
N LYS A 189 10.64 46.21 -14.23
CA LYS A 189 11.98 46.64 -14.62
C LYS A 189 12.22 48.04 -14.09
N ASP A 190 12.96 48.11 -12.98
CA ASP A 190 13.26 49.34 -12.23
C ASP A 190 13.69 50.50 -13.16
N ARG A 191 12.89 51.57 -13.15
CA ARG A 191 12.94 52.65 -14.15
C ARG A 191 13.36 53.96 -13.48
N ARG A 192 14.57 53.99 -12.95
CA ARG A 192 15.18 55.20 -12.37
C ARG A 192 15.60 56.17 -13.48
N ASP A 193 15.10 57.40 -13.42
CA ASP A 193 15.83 58.53 -13.99
C ASP A 193 15.56 59.85 -13.21
N LYS A 194 16.65 60.48 -12.76
CA LYS A 194 16.82 61.91 -12.40
C LYS A 194 15.78 62.62 -11.49
N GLY A 195 15.90 62.35 -10.17
CA GLY A 195 16.29 63.28 -9.09
C GLY A 195 15.76 64.73 -8.94
N THR A 196 15.64 65.19 -7.67
CA THR A 196 16.10 66.51 -7.14
C THR A 196 15.88 66.57 -5.59
N TYR A 197 16.82 67.20 -4.89
CA TYR A 197 17.02 67.39 -3.43
C TYR A 197 15.83 67.58 -2.45
N GLY A 198 16.03 67.15 -1.18
CA GLY A 198 15.23 67.54 0.00
C GLY A 198 14.86 66.37 0.94
N ASN A 199 15.72 65.77 1.78
CA ASN A 199 16.61 66.24 2.87
C ASN A 199 15.97 66.12 4.29
N VAL A 200 16.68 65.43 5.22
CA VAL A 200 16.34 65.14 6.65
C VAL A 200 15.09 64.26 6.89
N GLY A 201 15.03 63.31 7.84
CA GLY A 201 16.06 62.67 8.69
C GLY A 201 15.55 62.22 10.07
N VAL A 202 16.23 61.21 10.67
CA VAL A 202 16.30 60.90 12.13
C VAL A 202 15.14 60.11 12.83
N ILE A 203 15.40 58.81 13.04
CA ILE A 203 15.24 57.97 14.28
C ILE A 203 13.83 57.67 14.89
N LEU A 204 13.75 56.45 15.45
CA LEU A 204 12.72 55.77 16.29
C LEU A 204 12.42 56.47 17.66
N PRO A 205 11.52 55.97 18.55
CA PRO A 205 10.70 54.74 18.54
C PRO A 205 9.18 54.95 18.83
N SER A 206 8.43 53.85 18.91
CA SER A 206 7.08 53.77 19.50
C SER A 206 7.13 53.28 20.96
N PRO A 207 6.22 53.75 21.85
CA PRO A 207 5.67 52.85 22.87
C PRO A 207 4.15 53.02 23.17
N GLU A 208 3.48 51.87 23.24
CA GLU A 208 2.47 51.41 24.23
C GLU A 208 1.23 52.24 24.69
N ARG A 209 0.06 51.62 24.43
CA ARG A 209 -1.07 51.31 25.37
C ARG A 209 -2.14 52.34 25.85
N GLU A 210 -3.38 51.84 25.76
CA GLU A 210 -4.52 51.93 26.72
C GLU A 210 -5.64 53.02 26.65
N HIS A 211 -6.80 52.56 26.15
CA HIS A 211 -8.18 52.68 26.68
C HIS A 211 -8.98 54.02 26.84
N SER A 212 -10.18 53.99 26.23
CA SER A 212 -11.51 54.39 26.77
C SER A 212 -12.15 55.79 26.56
N GLN A 213 -13.27 55.78 25.79
CA GLN A 213 -14.51 56.57 25.93
C GLN A 213 -14.49 58.06 25.49
N ARG A 214 -15.60 58.69 25.01
CA ARG A 214 -17.00 58.27 24.71
C ARG A 214 -17.64 59.22 23.66
N GLY A 215 -18.63 58.77 22.88
CA GLY A 215 -19.50 59.65 22.04
C GLY A 215 -20.53 58.90 21.19
N LEU A 216 -21.82 59.28 21.26
CA LEU A 216 -23.01 58.64 20.64
C LEU A 216 -24.10 59.75 20.42
N PRO A 217 -25.20 59.60 19.61
CA PRO A 217 -26.13 58.45 19.61
C PRO A 217 -26.77 58.01 18.26
N SER A 218 -27.76 57.09 18.36
CA SER A 218 -28.45 56.27 17.33
C SER A 218 -29.98 56.62 17.26
N PRO A 219 -30.99 55.74 16.97
CA PRO A 219 -31.12 54.39 16.35
C PRO A 219 -32.02 54.49 15.06
N PRO A 220 -33.03 53.65 14.70
CA PRO A 220 -33.41 52.22 14.90
C PRO A 220 -33.57 51.47 13.52
N HIS A 221 -34.42 50.46 13.18
CA HIS A 221 -35.46 49.61 13.82
C HIS A 221 -35.63 48.26 13.04
N ALA A 222 -36.36 47.27 13.59
CA ALA A 222 -36.78 45.97 12.96
C ALA A 222 -38.07 45.43 13.67
N PRO A 223 -38.51 44.13 13.72
CA PRO A 223 -38.12 42.87 13.03
C PRO A 223 -39.31 41.88 12.69
N TYR A 224 -39.02 40.55 12.57
CA TYR A 224 -39.87 39.34 12.88
C TYR A 224 -40.82 38.63 11.85
N ILE A 225 -40.50 37.33 11.57
CA ILE A 225 -41.27 36.06 11.76
C ILE A 225 -42.53 35.60 10.91
N HIS A 226 -42.41 34.35 10.38
CA HIS A 226 -43.36 33.23 10.04
C HIS A 226 -44.63 33.28 9.13
N GLN A 227 -44.83 32.10 8.48
CA GLN A 227 -46.07 31.29 8.25
C GLN A 227 -46.99 31.45 7.01
N THR A 228 -47.23 30.30 6.33
CA THR A 228 -48.48 29.85 5.64
C THR A 228 -48.97 30.61 4.38
N GLN A 229 -49.76 30.07 3.43
CA GLN A 229 -50.24 28.71 3.08
C GLN A 229 -50.77 28.68 1.60
N ARG A 230 -51.16 27.49 1.11
CA ARG A 230 -51.91 27.18 -0.15
C ARG A 230 -51.12 27.35 -1.46
N GLU A 231 -51.13 26.43 -2.43
CA GLU A 231 -52.15 25.52 -3.01
C GLU A 231 -53.08 26.19 -4.04
N ASP A 232 -52.73 26.04 -5.33
CA ASP A 232 -53.50 25.33 -6.38
C ASP A 232 -52.75 25.50 -7.73
N ASN A 233 -52.32 24.51 -8.52
CA ASN A 233 -52.77 23.15 -8.89
C ASN A 233 -53.70 23.12 -10.12
N LEU A 234 -53.53 22.09 -10.99
CA LEU A 234 -54.26 21.84 -12.26
C LEU A 234 -54.00 22.84 -13.43
N ALA A 235 -54.09 22.48 -14.74
CA ALA A 235 -54.00 21.18 -15.41
C ALA A 235 -53.80 21.33 -16.96
N ILE A 236 -53.18 20.32 -17.58
CA ILE A 236 -53.44 19.73 -18.93
C ILE A 236 -53.75 20.68 -20.13
N GLY A 237 -52.95 20.58 -21.21
CA GLY A 237 -53.38 21.01 -22.55
C GLY A 237 -52.35 20.80 -23.68
N ARG A 238 -52.63 19.90 -24.65
CA ARG A 238 -51.80 19.73 -25.87
C ARG A 238 -52.43 20.45 -27.07
N ARG A 239 -51.61 21.17 -27.86
CA ARG A 239 -51.53 21.24 -29.36
C ARG A 239 -51.03 22.64 -29.81
N GLY A 240 -50.25 22.67 -30.89
CA GLY A 240 -50.05 23.86 -31.74
C GLY A 240 -50.62 23.59 -33.15
N PRO A 241 -50.17 24.24 -34.24
CA PRO A 241 -49.16 25.32 -34.35
C PRO A 241 -49.71 26.53 -35.18
N HIS A 242 -48.83 27.29 -35.87
CA HIS A 242 -49.07 28.44 -36.78
C HIS A 242 -49.30 29.82 -36.13
N ARG A 243 -49.01 30.98 -36.77
CA ARG A 243 -47.95 31.43 -37.71
C ARG A 243 -48.22 32.92 -38.03
N TYR A 244 -47.33 33.85 -37.68
CA TYR A 244 -47.11 35.17 -38.32
C TYR A 244 -45.73 35.66 -37.84
N ALA A 245 -44.70 36.08 -38.60
CA ALA A 245 -44.44 36.36 -40.03
C ALA A 245 -44.24 37.85 -40.38
N GLU A 246 -43.03 38.37 -40.11
CA GLU A 246 -42.34 39.47 -40.79
C GLU A 246 -40.82 39.15 -40.68
N SER A 247 -40.05 39.04 -41.78
CA SER A 247 -39.47 40.11 -42.61
C SER A 247 -38.24 40.80 -41.98
N ARG A 248 -37.09 40.98 -42.66
CA ARG A 248 -36.58 40.38 -43.92
C ARG A 248 -35.09 40.75 -44.07
N ASN A 249 -34.20 39.80 -44.41
CA ASN A 249 -32.99 40.06 -45.20
C ASN A 249 -32.26 38.76 -45.56
N ASP A 250 -32.01 38.57 -46.86
CA ASP A 250 -31.03 37.62 -47.42
C ASP A 250 -29.61 38.23 -47.24
N SER A 251 -28.49 37.50 -47.31
CA SER A 251 -28.18 36.41 -48.25
C SER A 251 -27.04 35.49 -47.76
N LEU A 252 -26.80 34.42 -48.55
CA LEU A 252 -25.69 33.44 -48.53
C LEU A 252 -25.88 32.20 -47.65
N SER A 253 -26.31 31.13 -48.32
CA SER A 253 -26.53 29.80 -47.77
C SER A 253 -25.24 28.97 -47.72
N THR A 254 -24.98 28.33 -46.58
CA THR A 254 -24.17 27.10 -46.49
C THR A 254 -25.05 25.96 -45.95
N PRO A 255 -24.96 24.73 -46.51
CA PRO A 255 -25.86 23.65 -46.14
C PRO A 255 -25.47 23.05 -44.78
N GLN A 256 -26.26 23.32 -43.74
CA GLN A 256 -26.11 22.65 -42.45
C GLN A 256 -26.54 21.17 -42.58
N SER A 257 -25.63 20.25 -42.26
CA SER A 257 -25.94 18.82 -42.19
C SER A 257 -26.81 18.52 -40.96
N PRO A 258 -27.91 17.75 -41.09
CA PRO A 258 -28.79 17.41 -39.95
C PRO A 258 -28.07 16.64 -38.82
N ASN A 259 -26.98 15.93 -39.14
CA ASN A 259 -26.43 14.89 -38.29
C ASN A 259 -25.76 15.40 -36.99
N ASN A 260 -25.43 16.69 -36.89
CA ASN A 260 -24.66 17.18 -35.73
C ASN A 260 -25.44 17.15 -34.41
N CYS A 261 -26.76 17.42 -34.42
CA CYS A 261 -27.51 17.53 -33.17
C CYS A 261 -27.76 16.17 -32.48
N ASP A 262 -27.98 15.11 -33.25
CA ASP A 262 -28.12 13.75 -32.72
C ASP A 262 -26.75 13.10 -32.43
N TYR A 263 -25.70 13.43 -33.20
CA TYR A 263 -24.32 13.07 -32.84
C TYR A 263 -23.92 13.68 -31.49
N GLU A 264 -24.13 14.99 -31.30
CA GLU A 264 -23.91 15.65 -30.00
C GLU A 264 -24.79 15.06 -28.89
N ARG A 265 -26.05 14.71 -29.17
CA ARG A 265 -26.94 14.08 -28.17
C ARG A 265 -26.41 12.72 -27.73
N ARG A 266 -25.98 11.89 -28.68
CA ARG A 266 -25.39 10.56 -28.44
C ARG A 266 -24.07 10.67 -27.68
N LEU A 267 -23.22 11.65 -28.01
CA LEU A 267 -21.98 11.92 -27.31
C LEU A 267 -22.23 12.42 -25.87
N LYS A 268 -23.23 13.31 -25.66
CA LYS A 268 -23.66 13.79 -24.34
C LYS A 268 -24.31 12.69 -23.48
N GLN A 269 -24.93 11.68 -24.10
CA GLN A 269 -25.39 10.46 -23.40
C GLN A 269 -24.23 9.54 -23.04
N LEU A 270 -23.28 9.29 -23.95
CA LEU A 270 -22.05 8.54 -23.67
C LEU A 270 -21.33 9.09 -22.44
N ARG A 271 -21.03 10.40 -22.44
CA ARG A 271 -20.31 11.10 -21.35
C ARG A 271 -20.95 11.00 -19.96
N ARG A 272 -22.21 10.56 -19.84
CA ARG A 272 -22.91 10.32 -18.56
C ARG A 272 -22.75 8.90 -18.01
N HIS A 273 -22.34 7.95 -18.84
CA HIS A 273 -22.06 6.55 -18.47
C HIS A 273 -20.60 6.16 -18.74
N THR A 274 -19.74 7.13 -19.05
CA THR A 274 -18.29 6.95 -19.20
C THR A 274 -17.60 7.03 -17.86
N ASP A 275 -16.73 6.05 -17.58
CA ASP A 275 -15.76 6.12 -16.50
C ASP A 275 -14.66 7.12 -16.86
N TRP A 276 -14.72 8.31 -16.26
CA TRP A 276 -13.73 9.36 -16.47
C TRP A 276 -12.42 9.11 -15.74
N CYS A 277 -12.39 8.31 -14.67
CA CYS A 277 -11.15 7.95 -14.00
C CYS A 277 -10.29 7.08 -14.93
N TRP A 278 -10.92 6.11 -15.61
CA TRP A 278 -10.29 5.32 -16.66
C TRP A 278 -9.72 6.19 -17.80
N LEU A 279 -10.53 7.07 -18.39
CA LEU A 279 -10.07 7.90 -19.51
C LEU A 279 -8.97 8.89 -19.10
N ASN A 280 -9.05 9.45 -17.90
CA ASN A 280 -8.01 10.33 -17.38
C ASN A 280 -6.70 9.57 -17.12
N ALA A 281 -6.75 8.31 -16.66
CA ALA A 281 -5.55 7.46 -16.57
C ALA A 281 -4.95 7.18 -17.95
N CYS A 282 -5.77 6.85 -18.96
CA CYS A 282 -5.29 6.67 -20.33
C CYS A 282 -4.63 7.94 -20.89
N LEU A 283 -5.18 9.13 -20.61
CA LEU A 283 -4.59 10.42 -20.98
C LEU A 283 -3.28 10.69 -20.22
N GLY A 284 -3.26 10.48 -18.90
CA GLY A 284 -2.10 10.69 -18.03
C GLY A 284 -0.85 9.96 -18.53
N ILE A 285 -0.96 8.69 -18.94
CA ILE A 285 0.16 7.93 -19.50
C ILE A 285 0.73 8.58 -20.77
N VAL A 286 -0.13 9.01 -21.69
CA VAL A 286 0.27 9.67 -22.94
C VAL A 286 0.95 11.00 -22.65
N GLU A 287 0.44 11.76 -21.67
CA GLU A 287 0.90 13.11 -21.36
C GLU A 287 2.10 13.13 -20.40
N GLY A 288 2.33 12.04 -19.66
CA GLY A 288 3.40 11.91 -18.67
C GLY A 288 3.00 12.35 -17.26
N ASP A 289 1.71 12.37 -16.96
CA ASP A 289 1.18 12.59 -15.61
C ASP A 289 0.77 11.25 -14.99
N ASN A 290 1.42 10.89 -13.89
CA ASN A 290 1.13 9.68 -13.12
C ASN A 290 -0.10 9.85 -12.21
N THR A 291 -0.45 11.09 -11.82
CA THR A 291 -1.52 11.38 -10.84
C THR A 291 -2.89 10.80 -11.23
N PRO A 292 -3.35 10.88 -12.50
CA PRO A 292 -4.59 10.23 -12.94
C PRO A 292 -4.53 8.70 -12.93
N VAL A 293 -3.34 8.13 -13.13
CA VAL A 293 -3.12 6.68 -13.14
C VAL A 293 -3.16 6.15 -11.71
N GLU A 294 -2.43 6.80 -10.80
CA GLU A 294 -2.50 6.53 -9.36
C GLU A 294 -3.93 6.69 -8.83
N ALA A 295 -4.66 7.72 -9.23
CA ALA A 295 -6.06 7.91 -8.84
C ALA A 295 -6.97 6.77 -9.34
N TYR A 296 -6.76 6.28 -10.57
CA TYR A 296 -7.50 5.14 -11.11
C TYR A 296 -7.18 3.85 -10.33
N LEU A 297 -5.90 3.51 -10.15
CA LEU A 297 -5.49 2.34 -9.36
C LEU A 297 -5.95 2.43 -7.89
N ALA A 298 -5.90 3.62 -7.29
CA ALA A 298 -6.40 3.90 -5.94
C ALA A 298 -7.94 3.90 -5.83
N SER A 299 -8.67 3.87 -6.96
CA SER A 299 -10.11 3.59 -6.99
C SER A 299 -10.43 2.09 -7.09
N GLY A 300 -9.43 1.23 -7.26
CA GLY A 300 -9.61 -0.20 -7.55
C GLY A 300 -9.74 -0.51 -9.05
N GLY A 301 -9.31 0.41 -9.91
CA GLY A 301 -9.36 0.26 -11.37
C GLY A 301 -8.42 -0.84 -11.89
N ASP A 302 -8.92 -1.65 -12.83
CA ASP A 302 -8.20 -2.75 -13.46
C ASP A 302 -7.16 -2.26 -14.49
N PRO A 303 -5.85 -2.50 -14.30
CA PRO A 303 -4.81 -2.11 -15.26
C PRO A 303 -4.84 -2.92 -16.57
N ALA A 304 -5.51 -4.08 -16.59
CA ALA A 304 -5.71 -4.92 -17.76
C ALA A 304 -6.99 -4.56 -18.56
N ARG A 305 -7.81 -3.62 -18.09
CA ARG A 305 -8.97 -3.10 -18.82
C ARG A 305 -8.57 -2.62 -20.21
N GLN A 306 -9.42 -2.85 -21.19
CA GLN A 306 -9.21 -2.46 -22.59
C GLN A 306 -10.07 -1.27 -22.98
N LEU A 307 -9.51 -0.35 -23.76
CA LEU A 307 -10.25 0.77 -24.36
C LEU A 307 -11.28 0.26 -25.38
N THR A 308 -12.55 0.61 -25.17
CA THR A 308 -13.65 0.33 -26.10
C THR A 308 -13.70 1.32 -27.26
N HIS A 309 -14.37 0.95 -28.36
CA HIS A 309 -14.56 1.84 -29.52
C HIS A 309 -15.25 3.17 -29.14
N SER A 310 -16.21 3.14 -28.22
CA SER A 310 -16.87 4.32 -27.65
C SER A 310 -15.92 5.25 -26.89
N GLU A 311 -14.94 4.70 -26.18
CA GLU A 311 -13.97 5.45 -25.38
C GLU A 311 -12.87 6.06 -26.25
N VAL A 312 -12.38 5.33 -27.26
CA VAL A 312 -11.43 5.86 -28.26
C VAL A 312 -12.02 7.07 -29.01
N LEU A 313 -13.32 7.02 -29.35
CA LEU A 313 -14.05 8.15 -29.95
C LEU A 313 -14.22 9.35 -28.99
N LEU A 314 -14.29 9.13 -27.68
CA LEU A 314 -14.34 10.20 -26.67
C LEU A 314 -12.96 10.84 -26.43
N LEU A 315 -11.89 10.03 -26.44
CA LEU A 315 -10.50 10.47 -26.33
C LEU A 315 -10.03 11.23 -27.58
N ASN A 316 -10.61 10.94 -28.75
CA ASN A 316 -10.45 11.68 -30.01
C ASN A 316 -8.97 11.95 -30.43
N ARG A 317 -8.09 10.98 -30.14
CA ARG A 317 -6.63 11.08 -30.36
C ARG A 317 -6.09 9.76 -30.91
N SER A 318 -6.49 9.44 -32.14
CA SER A 318 -6.22 8.19 -32.86
C SER A 318 -4.75 7.88 -33.14
N SER A 319 -3.83 8.81 -32.90
CA SER A 319 -2.39 8.51 -32.90
C SER A 319 -1.90 7.82 -31.63
N ALA A 320 -2.67 7.89 -30.53
CA ALA A 320 -2.33 7.35 -29.22
C ALA A 320 -3.24 6.19 -28.76
N PHE A 321 -4.53 6.26 -29.11
CA PHE A 321 -5.55 5.33 -28.61
C PHE A 321 -6.17 4.49 -29.73
N ASP A 322 -6.02 3.17 -29.61
CA ASP A 322 -6.62 2.16 -30.45
C ASP A 322 -7.51 1.25 -29.56
N VAL A 323 -8.50 0.57 -30.16
CA VAL A 323 -9.37 -0.35 -29.43
C VAL A 323 -8.56 -1.56 -28.95
N GLY A 324 -8.73 -1.95 -27.70
CA GLY A 324 -7.95 -3.03 -27.08
C GLY A 324 -6.70 -2.57 -26.30
N HIS A 325 -6.28 -1.30 -26.41
CA HIS A 325 -5.20 -0.77 -25.58
C HIS A 325 -5.56 -0.80 -24.08
N THR A 326 -4.64 -1.30 -23.27
CA THR A 326 -4.68 -1.22 -21.79
C THR A 326 -3.68 -0.17 -21.28
N LEU A 327 -3.69 0.14 -19.98
CA LEU A 327 -2.69 1.05 -19.40
C LEU A 327 -1.26 0.53 -19.59
N VAL A 328 -1.04 -0.79 -19.48
CA VAL A 328 0.26 -1.42 -19.74
C VAL A 328 0.71 -1.22 -21.20
N HIS A 329 -0.20 -1.41 -22.16
CA HIS A 329 0.09 -1.17 -23.59
C HIS A 329 0.45 0.30 -23.86
N LEU A 330 -0.27 1.24 -23.25
CA LEU A 330 0.01 2.67 -23.37
C LEU A 330 1.35 3.02 -22.71
N ALA A 331 1.66 2.48 -21.53
CA ALA A 331 2.91 2.76 -20.82
C ALA A 331 4.13 2.27 -21.61
N ILE A 332 4.05 1.08 -22.23
CA ILE A 332 5.08 0.57 -23.14
C ILE A 332 5.18 1.44 -24.41
N ARG A 333 4.05 1.75 -25.07
CA ARG A 333 4.01 2.55 -26.31
C ARG A 333 4.55 3.97 -26.13
N PHE A 334 4.39 4.57 -24.94
CA PHE A 334 4.85 5.91 -24.60
C PHE A 334 6.09 5.94 -23.69
N GLN A 335 6.78 4.80 -23.50
CA GLN A 335 8.05 4.67 -22.78
C GLN A 335 8.00 5.24 -21.34
N ARG A 336 6.90 4.96 -20.63
CA ARG A 336 6.67 5.31 -19.22
C ARG A 336 7.13 4.18 -18.31
N GLU A 337 8.45 3.99 -18.16
CA GLU A 337 9.03 2.91 -17.34
C GLU A 337 8.61 3.02 -15.86
N ASP A 338 8.42 4.24 -15.37
CA ASP A 338 7.91 4.60 -14.05
C ASP A 338 6.47 4.12 -13.84
N ILE A 339 5.55 4.50 -14.73
CA ILE A 339 4.15 4.10 -14.65
C ILE A 339 4.02 2.59 -14.94
N LEU A 340 4.84 2.04 -15.83
CA LEU A 340 4.88 0.62 -16.14
C LEU A 340 5.27 -0.21 -14.91
N ALA A 341 6.26 0.22 -14.12
CA ALA A 341 6.61 -0.46 -12.87
C ALA A 341 5.45 -0.43 -11.86
N THR A 342 4.75 0.71 -11.74
CA THR A 342 3.55 0.83 -10.89
C THR A 342 2.43 -0.11 -11.35
N LEU A 343 2.16 -0.17 -12.67
CA LEU A 343 1.15 -1.07 -13.25
C LEU A 343 1.52 -2.55 -13.09
N LEU A 344 2.79 -2.91 -13.34
CA LEU A 344 3.27 -4.28 -13.20
C LEU A 344 3.30 -4.73 -11.73
N SER A 345 3.64 -3.87 -10.77
CA SER A 345 3.60 -4.26 -9.34
C SER A 345 2.20 -4.61 -8.84
N GLN A 346 1.14 -3.99 -9.40
CA GLN A 346 -0.26 -4.39 -9.12
C GLN A 346 -0.64 -5.75 -9.75
N ILE A 347 0.08 -6.19 -10.79
CA ILE A 347 -0.15 -7.45 -11.51
C ILE A 347 0.71 -8.58 -10.92
N GLU A 348 1.98 -8.31 -10.64
CA GLU A 348 2.99 -9.27 -10.16
C GLU A 348 2.99 -9.45 -8.64
N GLY A 349 2.44 -8.49 -7.88
CA GLY A 349 2.18 -8.65 -6.44
C GLY A 349 1.06 -9.65 -6.10
N SER A 350 0.48 -10.31 -7.12
CA SER A 350 -0.64 -11.24 -7.00
C SER A 350 -0.20 -12.69 -7.25
N GLY A 351 0.37 -13.31 -6.21
CA GLY A 351 0.44 -14.77 -6.16
C GLY A 351 -0.98 -15.35 -6.11
N SER A 352 -1.38 -16.05 -7.18
CA SER A 352 -2.71 -16.68 -7.32
C SER A 352 -3.90 -15.71 -7.28
N GLY A 353 -4.05 -14.89 -8.33
CA GLY A 353 -5.29 -14.17 -8.62
C GLY A 353 -5.38 -12.73 -8.08
N VAL A 354 -6.26 -11.93 -8.71
CA VAL A 354 -6.47 -10.51 -8.37
C VAL A 354 -7.17 -10.40 -7.03
N LYS A 355 -6.56 -9.71 -6.05
CA LYS A 355 -7.13 -9.52 -4.71
C LYS A 355 -8.42 -8.69 -4.74
N ARG A 356 -9.47 -9.17 -4.04
CA ARG A 356 -10.82 -8.56 -3.97
C ARG A 356 -11.29 -8.37 -2.54
N VAL A 357 -10.70 -7.41 -1.85
CA VAL A 357 -11.22 -6.91 -0.56
C VAL A 357 -12.52 -6.11 -0.75
N PRO A 358 -13.42 -6.02 0.26
CA PRO A 358 -14.69 -5.30 0.14
C PRO A 358 -14.56 -3.85 -0.33
N SER A 359 -13.52 -3.15 0.13
CA SER A 359 -13.23 -1.76 -0.21
C SER A 359 -12.75 -1.53 -1.66
N TYR A 360 -12.47 -2.61 -2.41
CA TYR A 360 -12.18 -2.56 -3.86
C TYR A 360 -13.41 -2.90 -4.70
N VAL A 361 -14.34 -3.71 -4.19
CA VAL A 361 -15.59 -4.03 -4.90
C VAL A 361 -16.60 -2.88 -4.83
N ALA A 362 -16.63 -2.15 -3.71
CA ALA A 362 -17.52 -0.99 -3.52
C ALA A 362 -16.73 0.30 -3.15
N PRO A 363 -15.99 0.91 -4.10
CA PRO A 363 -15.11 2.03 -3.82
C PRO A 363 -15.85 3.29 -3.34
N ASP A 364 -17.05 3.58 -3.84
CA ASP A 364 -17.87 4.72 -3.42
C ASP A 364 -18.35 4.60 -1.96
N LEU A 365 -18.64 3.38 -1.50
CA LEU A 365 -18.94 3.12 -0.09
C LEU A 365 -17.67 3.23 0.75
N ALA A 366 -16.53 2.71 0.28
CA ALA A 366 -15.26 2.83 0.96
C ALA A 366 -14.82 4.31 1.13
N VAL A 367 -15.06 5.19 0.15
CA VAL A 367 -14.84 6.64 0.27
C VAL A 367 -15.76 7.26 1.34
N GLN A 368 -17.04 6.88 1.37
CA GLN A 368 -17.98 7.39 2.37
C GLN A 368 -17.62 6.92 3.79
N ILE A 369 -17.15 5.69 3.96
CA ILE A 369 -16.64 5.17 5.23
C ILE A 369 -15.43 5.98 5.71
N ARG A 370 -14.40 6.17 4.87
CA ARG A 370 -13.20 6.94 5.27
C ARG A 370 -13.53 8.40 5.61
N ARG A 371 -14.46 9.03 4.89
CA ARG A 371 -14.97 10.38 5.23
C ARG A 371 -15.72 10.39 6.57
N HIS A 372 -16.50 9.35 6.88
CA HIS A 372 -17.16 9.21 8.18
C HIS A 372 -16.16 9.05 9.33
N VAL A 373 -15.13 8.21 9.17
CA VAL A 373 -14.04 8.04 10.16
C VAL A 373 -13.26 9.34 10.35
N THR A 374 -12.93 10.04 9.27
CA THR A 374 -12.26 11.36 9.33
C THR A 374 -13.06 12.37 10.14
N ASN A 375 -14.40 12.30 10.10
CA ASN A 375 -15.30 13.17 10.88
C ASN A 375 -15.52 12.70 12.34
N SER A 376 -15.19 11.44 12.67
CA SER A 376 -15.29 10.88 14.04
C SER A 376 -13.99 11.03 14.83
N ILE A 377 -12.86 11.20 14.15
CA ILE A 377 -11.57 11.60 14.74
C ILE A 377 -11.65 13.04 15.28
N ARG A 378 -11.29 13.25 16.55
CA ARG A 378 -11.32 14.56 17.24
C ARG A 378 -10.12 14.74 18.16
N LEU A 379 -9.58 15.95 18.24
CA LEU A 379 -8.57 16.32 19.24
C LEU A 379 -9.21 16.54 20.62
N ARG A 380 -8.64 15.93 21.67
CA ARG A 380 -9.05 16.19 23.05
C ARG A 380 -8.63 17.59 23.49
N LYS A 381 -9.59 18.34 24.04
CA LYS A 381 -9.33 19.60 24.77
C LYS A 381 -9.04 19.26 26.24
N GLY A 382 -7.91 19.73 26.77
CA GLY A 382 -7.48 19.48 28.14
C GLY A 382 -5.96 19.41 28.27
N SER A 383 -5.49 18.78 29.34
CA SER A 383 -4.06 18.55 29.62
C SER A 383 -3.38 17.54 28.68
N PHE A 384 -4.12 16.56 28.17
CA PHE A 384 -3.63 15.54 27.23
C PHE A 384 -4.20 15.80 25.83
N PRO A 385 -3.45 16.47 24.92
CA PRO A 385 -3.90 16.82 23.56
C PRO A 385 -3.73 15.64 22.59
N CYS A 386 -4.38 14.53 22.91
CA CYS A 386 -4.39 13.32 22.08
C CYS A 386 -5.61 13.34 21.14
N TYR A 387 -5.44 12.92 19.89
CA TYR A 387 -6.58 12.64 19.01
C TYR A 387 -7.29 11.35 19.46
N PHE A 388 -8.59 11.29 19.22
CA PHE A 388 -9.40 10.12 19.54
C PHE A 388 -10.59 9.97 18.61
N VAL A 389 -10.98 8.73 18.35
CA VAL A 389 -12.18 8.36 17.58
C VAL A 389 -13.41 8.43 18.49
N THR A 390 -14.52 9.04 18.04
CA THR A 390 -15.80 8.99 18.76
C THR A 390 -16.57 7.69 18.52
N ASP A 391 -16.58 7.21 17.28
CA ASP A 391 -17.51 6.20 16.80
C ASP A 391 -16.84 4.82 16.73
N MET A 392 -17.29 3.89 17.58
CA MET A 392 -16.64 2.59 17.75
C MET A 392 -17.22 1.55 16.79
N ALA A 393 -16.33 0.91 16.02
CA ALA A 393 -16.67 -0.21 15.13
C ALA A 393 -15.63 -1.33 15.24
N THR A 394 -16.07 -2.56 15.02
CA THR A 394 -15.23 -3.77 14.90
C THR A 394 -15.65 -4.44 13.60
N PHE A 395 -14.70 -4.86 12.79
CA PHE A 395 -14.97 -5.60 11.56
C PHE A 395 -14.87 -7.10 11.81
N ALA A 396 -15.85 -7.84 11.30
CA ALA A 396 -15.88 -9.29 11.21
C ALA A 396 -16.39 -9.67 9.82
N LEU A 397 -16.02 -10.86 9.35
CA LEU A 397 -16.53 -11.37 8.09
C LEU A 397 -17.98 -11.83 8.27
N PRO A 398 -18.90 -11.48 7.34
CA PRO A 398 -20.31 -11.81 7.47
C PRO A 398 -20.53 -13.33 7.51
N ALA A 399 -21.39 -13.82 8.41
CA ALA A 399 -21.72 -15.25 8.54
C ALA A 399 -22.16 -15.89 7.20
N GLU A 400 -22.75 -15.06 6.35
CA GLU A 400 -23.18 -15.38 4.99
C GLU A 400 -22.03 -15.82 4.04
N VAL A 401 -20.75 -15.83 4.47
CA VAL A 401 -19.65 -16.51 3.74
C VAL A 401 -19.66 -18.03 3.91
N GLU A 402 -20.32 -18.55 4.95
CA GLU A 402 -20.49 -19.99 5.19
C GLU A 402 -21.59 -20.61 4.31
N ASP A 403 -22.49 -19.78 3.76
CA ASP A 403 -23.53 -20.16 2.80
C ASP A 403 -23.02 -20.32 1.35
N LEU A 404 -21.77 -19.95 1.06
CA LEU A 404 -21.20 -20.03 -0.28
C LEU A 404 -20.75 -21.48 -0.62
N PRO A 405 -20.96 -21.97 -1.86
CA PRO A 405 -20.40 -23.26 -2.29
C PRO A 405 -18.88 -23.30 -2.09
N SER A 406 -18.33 -24.44 -1.65
CA SER A 406 -16.93 -24.55 -1.21
C SER A 406 -15.90 -23.99 -2.20
N ILE A 407 -16.07 -24.28 -3.50
CA ILE A 407 -15.19 -23.76 -4.57
C ILE A 407 -15.18 -22.21 -4.59
N VAL A 408 -16.34 -21.59 -4.38
CA VAL A 408 -16.49 -20.12 -4.34
C VAL A 408 -15.98 -19.55 -3.02
N GLN A 409 -16.14 -20.28 -1.91
CA GLN A 409 -15.58 -19.91 -0.61
C GLN A 409 -14.04 -19.97 -0.63
N GLU A 410 -13.44 -21.02 -1.19
CA GLU A 410 -11.99 -21.16 -1.38
C GLU A 410 -11.42 -20.02 -2.24
N GLN A 411 -12.06 -19.71 -3.37
CA GLN A 411 -11.68 -18.56 -4.20
C GLN A 411 -11.84 -17.24 -3.46
N MET A 412 -12.95 -17.02 -2.75
CA MET A 412 -13.18 -15.80 -1.97
C MET A 412 -12.09 -15.61 -0.90
N LEU A 413 -11.71 -16.67 -0.19
CA LEU A 413 -10.65 -16.63 0.81
C LEU A 413 -9.26 -16.41 0.17
N GLU A 414 -9.03 -16.89 -1.05
CA GLU A 414 -7.82 -16.61 -1.83
C GLU A 414 -7.74 -15.16 -2.32
N GLU A 415 -8.83 -14.59 -2.80
CA GLU A 415 -8.90 -13.20 -3.24
C GLU A 415 -8.91 -12.21 -2.05
N LEU A 416 -9.31 -12.64 -0.84
CA LEU A 416 -9.42 -11.81 0.37
C LEU A 416 -8.20 -11.85 1.31
N LEU A 417 -7.63 -13.04 1.55
CA LEU A 417 -6.67 -13.26 2.65
C LEU A 417 -5.21 -13.13 2.22
N ASP A 418 -4.36 -12.82 3.20
CA ASP A 418 -2.93 -13.03 3.13
C ASP A 418 -2.61 -14.47 3.54
N LYS A 419 -2.56 -15.38 2.56
CA LYS A 419 -2.23 -16.80 2.79
C LYS A 419 -0.82 -16.99 3.37
N GLU A 420 0.15 -16.11 3.07
CA GLU A 420 1.51 -16.21 3.60
C GLU A 420 1.58 -15.78 5.07
N ALA A 421 0.99 -14.63 5.41
CA ALA A 421 0.93 -14.16 6.80
C ALA A 421 0.11 -15.13 7.68
N GLN A 422 -1.03 -15.62 7.19
CA GLN A 422 -1.81 -16.67 7.87
C GLN A 422 -0.94 -17.90 8.13
N GLN A 423 -0.30 -18.45 7.11
CA GLN A 423 0.50 -19.68 7.24
C GLN A 423 1.68 -19.49 8.20
N GLN A 424 2.38 -18.36 8.16
CA GLN A 424 3.51 -18.11 9.06
C GLN A 424 3.04 -17.94 10.53
N LEU A 425 1.95 -17.21 10.77
CA LEU A 425 1.38 -17.04 12.12
C LEU A 425 0.84 -18.37 12.69
N GLU A 426 0.37 -19.29 11.84
CA GLU A 426 -0.08 -20.64 12.20
C GLU A 426 1.07 -21.68 12.29
N GLY A 427 2.34 -21.24 12.38
CA GLY A 427 3.50 -22.10 12.62
C GLY A 427 4.16 -22.68 11.35
N GLY A 428 3.79 -22.16 10.18
CA GLY A 428 4.45 -22.48 8.91
C GLY A 428 5.94 -22.16 8.93
N GLY A 429 6.74 -23.01 8.28
CA GLY A 429 8.21 -22.87 8.28
C GLY A 429 8.91 -23.41 9.54
N GLY A 430 8.19 -24.09 10.44
CA GLY A 430 8.76 -24.75 11.63
C GLY A 430 8.87 -23.85 12.86
N GLU A 431 8.21 -22.70 12.85
CA GLU A 431 8.10 -21.82 14.01
C GLU A 431 6.96 -22.27 14.96
N PRO A 432 7.00 -21.89 16.25
CA PRO A 432 5.85 -22.07 17.14
C PRO A 432 4.67 -21.22 16.62
N PRO A 433 3.45 -21.77 16.50
CA PRO A 433 2.29 -21.00 16.06
C PRO A 433 1.92 -19.93 17.08
N ALA A 434 1.91 -18.67 16.64
CA ALA A 434 1.47 -17.52 17.42
C ALA A 434 -0.06 -17.33 17.36
N LEU A 435 -0.70 -17.84 16.29
CA LEU A 435 -2.12 -17.67 15.99
C LEU A 435 -2.82 -19.04 15.87
N ASN A 436 -4.13 -19.07 16.21
CA ASN A 436 -5.03 -20.20 15.97
C ASN A 436 -4.56 -21.58 16.48
N TRP A 437 -3.62 -21.62 17.42
CA TRP A 437 -2.98 -22.84 17.93
C TRP A 437 -3.86 -23.70 18.86
N SER A 438 -4.98 -23.15 19.35
CA SER A 438 -5.89 -23.85 20.25
C SER A 438 -7.20 -24.22 19.56
N LEU A 439 -7.43 -25.52 19.35
CA LEU A 439 -8.70 -26.09 18.86
C LEU A 439 -9.89 -25.72 19.77
N GLU A 440 -9.64 -25.49 21.06
CA GLU A 440 -10.66 -25.02 21.99
C GLU A 440 -11.20 -23.65 21.59
N ILE A 441 -10.34 -22.78 21.06
CA ILE A 441 -10.69 -21.40 20.70
C ILE A 441 -11.15 -21.33 19.24
N THR A 442 -10.45 -22.00 18.32
CA THR A 442 -10.75 -21.93 16.89
C THR A 442 -11.99 -22.72 16.49
N GLU A 443 -12.09 -23.99 16.89
CA GLU A 443 -13.17 -24.89 16.48
C GLU A 443 -14.33 -24.87 17.48
N ARG A 444 -14.05 -25.12 18.77
CA ARG A 444 -15.10 -25.27 19.80
C ARG A 444 -15.79 -23.95 20.18
N LEU A 445 -15.05 -22.84 20.18
CA LEU A 445 -15.56 -21.49 20.46
C LEU A 445 -15.69 -20.62 19.19
N GLY A 446 -15.55 -21.20 17.99
CA GLY A 446 -15.75 -20.52 16.70
C GLY A 446 -14.87 -19.27 16.47
N SER A 447 -13.81 -19.09 17.25
CA SER A 447 -13.02 -17.84 17.33
C SER A 447 -11.74 -17.90 16.49
N ARG A 448 -11.81 -18.58 15.34
CA ARG A 448 -10.72 -18.60 14.35
C ARG A 448 -10.53 -17.21 13.75
N LEU A 449 -9.28 -16.73 13.75
CA LEU A 449 -8.91 -15.43 13.18
C LEU A 449 -8.28 -15.58 11.79
N HIS A 450 -8.67 -14.69 10.88
CA HIS A 450 -8.25 -14.68 9.48
C HIS A 450 -7.46 -13.40 9.16
N ALA A 451 -6.28 -13.55 8.56
CA ALA A 451 -5.39 -12.49 8.12
C ALA A 451 -5.85 -11.87 6.80
N LEU A 452 -6.42 -10.66 6.86
CA LEU A 452 -6.83 -9.93 5.66
C LEU A 452 -5.61 -9.42 4.88
N TRP A 453 -5.67 -9.52 3.56
CA TRP A 453 -4.67 -8.89 2.69
C TRP A 453 -4.77 -7.36 2.74
N ASN A 454 -3.63 -6.67 2.63
CA ASN A 454 -3.56 -5.23 2.40
C ASN A 454 -2.50 -4.87 1.35
N ARG A 455 -2.50 -3.61 0.90
CA ARG A 455 -1.68 -3.09 -0.20
C ARG A 455 -0.15 -3.10 0.03
N SER A 456 0.33 -3.44 1.22
CA SER A 456 1.78 -3.52 1.59
C SER A 456 2.62 -2.26 1.32
N ALA A 457 1.98 -1.12 1.05
CA ALA A 457 2.61 0.12 0.60
C ALA A 457 3.19 0.98 1.74
N GLY A 458 3.85 0.35 2.71
CA GLY A 458 4.46 1.02 3.88
C GLY A 458 3.49 1.40 5.00
N ASP A 459 2.24 1.78 4.70
CA ASP A 459 1.22 2.17 5.70
C ASP A 459 0.48 0.98 6.37
N CYS A 460 1.02 -0.24 6.30
CA CYS A 460 0.33 -1.50 6.62
C CYS A 460 -0.27 -1.59 8.05
N LEU A 461 0.34 -0.95 9.06
CA LEU A 461 -0.22 -0.89 10.42
C LEU A 461 -1.57 -0.15 10.45
N LEU A 462 -1.65 0.98 9.76
CA LEU A 462 -2.82 1.87 9.76
C LEU A 462 -3.92 1.30 8.87
N ASP A 463 -3.54 0.72 7.73
CA ASP A 463 -4.43 -0.08 6.90
C ASP A 463 -5.04 -1.25 7.68
N SER A 464 -4.24 -2.02 8.39
CA SER A 464 -4.73 -3.17 9.17
C SER A 464 -5.63 -2.74 10.33
N ALA A 465 -5.32 -1.62 11.00
CA ALA A 465 -6.18 -1.07 12.04
C ALA A 465 -7.52 -0.56 11.49
N MET A 466 -7.53 0.12 10.33
CA MET A 466 -8.75 0.55 9.63
C MET A 466 -9.56 -0.64 9.08
N GLN A 467 -8.90 -1.73 8.68
CA GLN A 467 -9.55 -2.98 8.27
C GLN A 467 -10.23 -3.66 9.46
N ALA A 468 -9.53 -3.86 10.58
CA ALA A 468 -10.06 -4.53 11.78
C ALA A 468 -11.22 -3.77 12.48
N THR A 469 -11.48 -2.52 12.07
CA THR A 469 -12.52 -1.65 12.64
C THR A 469 -13.64 -1.32 11.65
N TRP A 470 -13.31 -0.90 10.43
CA TRP A 470 -14.29 -0.45 9.41
C TRP A 470 -14.19 -1.18 8.05
N GLY A 471 -13.27 -2.13 7.87
CA GLY A 471 -13.13 -2.91 6.62
C GLY A 471 -12.51 -2.15 5.44
N VAL A 472 -11.84 -1.02 5.69
CA VAL A 472 -11.23 -0.16 4.65
C VAL A 472 -9.77 0.13 4.96
N PHE A 473 -9.05 0.71 4.00
CA PHE A 473 -7.65 1.16 4.14
C PHE A 473 -7.56 2.63 4.55
N ASP A 474 -6.43 3.08 5.13
CA ASP A 474 -6.16 4.51 5.37
C ASP A 474 -5.66 5.21 4.09
N ARG A 475 -6.44 5.12 3.02
CA ARG A 475 -6.08 5.71 1.71
C ARG A 475 -5.96 7.24 1.73
N ASP A 476 -6.62 7.90 2.68
CA ASP A 476 -6.64 9.37 2.79
C ASP A 476 -5.67 9.88 3.88
N ASN A 477 -4.82 9.01 4.42
CA ASN A 477 -3.85 9.27 5.50
C ASN A 477 -4.45 10.01 6.71
N ALA A 478 -5.72 9.74 7.03
CA ALA A 478 -6.41 10.33 8.17
C ALA A 478 -5.98 9.63 9.48
N LEU A 479 -5.86 8.29 9.40
CA LEU A 479 -5.20 7.42 10.38
C LEU A 479 -3.82 7.99 10.76
N ARG A 480 -2.97 8.15 9.73
CA ARG A 480 -1.57 8.58 9.87
C ARG A 480 -1.39 9.99 10.42
N ARG A 481 -2.18 10.97 9.94
CA ARG A 481 -2.11 12.36 10.43
C ARG A 481 -2.52 12.47 11.90
N ALA A 482 -3.57 11.78 12.32
CA ALA A 482 -3.98 11.75 13.73
C ALA A 482 -2.91 11.13 14.65
N LEU A 483 -2.17 10.12 14.15
CA LEU A 483 -1.03 9.51 14.84
C LEU A 483 0.15 10.48 14.99
N ALA A 484 0.61 11.08 13.88
CA ALA A 484 1.73 12.02 13.86
C ALA A 484 1.44 13.26 14.73
N ASP A 485 0.27 13.87 14.55
CA ASP A 485 -0.16 15.01 15.36
C ASP A 485 -0.24 14.67 16.85
N THR A 486 -0.72 13.48 17.21
CA THR A 486 -0.81 13.03 18.61
C THR A 486 0.57 12.91 19.24
N LEU A 487 1.53 12.27 18.56
CA LEU A 487 2.89 12.12 19.08
C LEU A 487 3.60 13.49 19.18
N GLN A 488 3.36 14.39 18.22
CA GLN A 488 3.93 15.73 18.23
C GLN A 488 3.33 16.65 19.32
N GLN A 489 2.02 16.58 19.58
CA GLN A 489 1.33 17.46 20.54
C GLN A 489 1.32 16.90 21.97
N ALA A 490 1.19 15.58 22.13
CA ALA A 490 1.11 14.90 23.43
C ALA A 490 2.41 14.15 23.80
N GLY A 491 3.51 14.39 23.07
CA GLY A 491 4.80 13.71 23.24
C GLY A 491 5.32 13.69 24.68
N GLN A 492 5.08 14.73 25.47
CA GLN A 492 5.44 14.79 26.89
C GLN A 492 4.85 13.67 27.78
N PHE A 493 3.77 13.00 27.33
CA PHE A 493 3.18 11.84 28.02
C PHE A 493 3.64 10.50 27.44
N PHE A 494 3.97 10.46 26.16
CA PHE A 494 4.43 9.27 25.45
C PHE A 494 5.93 9.02 25.63
N TYR A 495 6.77 10.07 25.62
CA TYR A 495 8.22 9.99 25.76
C TYR A 495 8.66 9.31 27.07
N PRO A 496 8.13 9.62 28.28
CA PRO A 496 8.54 8.93 29.50
C PRO A 496 8.26 7.43 29.46
N ARG A 497 7.05 7.05 28.99
CA ARG A 497 6.61 5.65 28.80
C ARG A 497 7.51 4.91 27.80
N TRP A 498 7.85 5.55 26.68
CA TRP A 498 8.74 5.00 25.66
C TRP A 498 10.17 4.82 26.16
N ARG A 499 10.73 5.85 26.81
CA ARG A 499 12.09 5.84 27.34
C ARG A 499 12.27 4.79 28.44
N GLU A 500 11.32 4.69 29.38
CA GLU A 500 11.34 3.66 30.42
C GLU A 500 11.27 2.25 29.81
N TYR A 501 10.41 2.06 28.80
CA TYR A 501 10.29 0.81 28.07
C TYR A 501 11.61 0.43 27.37
N GLU A 502 12.17 1.27 26.49
CA GLU A 502 13.42 0.94 25.79
C GLU A 502 14.61 0.82 26.74
N ALA A 503 14.71 1.62 27.79
CA ALA A 503 15.75 1.47 28.82
C ALA A 503 15.63 0.12 29.56
N SER A 504 14.41 -0.36 29.80
CA SER A 504 14.18 -1.69 30.39
C SER A 504 14.56 -2.83 29.43
N GLN A 505 14.44 -2.64 28.11
CA GLN A 505 14.88 -3.61 27.10
C GLN A 505 16.42 -3.62 26.99
N ALA A 506 17.04 -2.44 26.83
CA ALA A 506 18.49 -2.27 26.69
C ALA A 506 19.25 -2.88 27.88
N SER A 507 18.84 -2.54 29.12
CA SER A 507 19.45 -3.09 30.34
C SER A 507 19.21 -4.60 30.48
N ARG A 508 17.98 -5.09 30.27
CA ARG A 508 17.64 -6.53 30.45
C ARG A 508 18.27 -7.45 29.40
N MET A 509 18.43 -6.99 28.15
CA MET A 509 18.86 -7.84 27.05
C MET A 509 20.34 -7.68 26.67
N LEU A 510 20.92 -6.50 26.90
CA LEU A 510 22.20 -6.09 26.31
C LEU A 510 23.14 -5.35 27.29
N ASP A 511 22.73 -5.18 28.56
CA ASP A 511 23.52 -4.59 29.66
C ASP A 511 24.20 -3.25 29.33
N PHE A 512 23.46 -2.34 28.68
CA PHE A 512 23.92 -0.99 28.36
C PHE A 512 22.86 0.09 28.64
N THR A 513 23.29 1.34 28.63
CA THR A 513 22.43 2.54 28.74
C THR A 513 22.79 3.55 27.65
N LEU A 514 21.82 4.38 27.26
CA LEU A 514 21.99 5.45 26.26
C LEU A 514 22.14 6.83 26.92
N GLU A 515 22.89 7.71 26.26
CA GLU A 515 23.05 9.12 26.62
C GLU A 515 21.78 9.93 26.30
N GLU A 516 21.56 11.03 27.04
CA GLU A 516 20.40 11.93 26.89
C GLU A 516 20.24 12.48 25.45
N THR A 517 21.36 12.69 24.76
CA THR A 517 21.44 13.09 23.35
C THR A 517 20.82 12.03 22.43
N GLN A 518 21.23 10.77 22.55
CA GLN A 518 20.68 9.66 21.75
C GLN A 518 19.19 9.47 22.02
N TRP A 519 18.74 9.56 23.28
CA TRP A 519 17.31 9.51 23.62
C TRP A 519 16.48 10.59 22.92
N GLN A 520 17.07 11.76 22.65
CA GLN A 520 16.40 12.86 21.95
C GLN A 520 16.42 12.65 20.42
N GLU A 521 17.56 12.21 19.86
CA GLU A 521 17.68 11.90 18.43
C GLU A 521 16.76 10.74 18.00
N ASP A 522 16.69 9.67 18.80
CA ASP A 522 15.83 8.51 18.57
C ASP A 522 14.34 8.91 18.66
N TRP A 523 13.98 9.77 19.62
CA TRP A 523 12.62 10.31 19.74
C TRP A 523 12.23 11.19 18.55
N GLU A 524 13.11 12.08 18.09
CA GLU A 524 12.86 12.92 16.91
C GLU A 524 12.76 12.09 15.62
N SER A 525 13.54 11.01 15.52
CA SER A 525 13.42 10.02 14.44
C SER A 525 12.04 9.34 14.43
N LEU A 526 11.51 8.95 15.59
CA LEU A 526 10.17 8.38 15.71
C LEU A 526 9.07 9.38 15.30
N LEU A 527 9.18 10.65 15.73
CA LEU A 527 8.24 11.70 15.32
C LEU A 527 8.25 11.94 13.80
N ALA A 528 9.44 12.05 13.21
CA ALA A 528 9.60 12.22 11.76
C ALA A 528 9.04 11.02 10.98
N THR A 529 9.27 9.80 11.49
CA THR A 529 8.76 8.56 10.92
C THR A 529 7.23 8.54 10.92
N ALA A 530 6.56 8.86 12.03
CA ALA A 530 5.10 8.97 12.08
C ALA A 530 4.54 9.92 10.99
N ALA A 531 5.17 11.08 10.83
CA ALA A 531 4.74 12.13 9.89
C ALA A 531 4.96 11.78 8.41
N GLN A 532 5.99 11.01 8.07
CA GLN A 532 6.32 10.64 6.68
C GLN A 532 5.45 9.46 6.19
N PRO A 533 4.59 9.63 5.15
CA PRO A 533 3.78 8.53 4.61
C PRO A 533 4.63 7.38 4.06
N GLY A 534 4.14 6.14 4.17
CA GLY A 534 4.83 4.95 3.67
C GLY A 534 6.09 4.53 4.44
N SER A 535 6.52 5.25 5.49
CA SER A 535 7.60 4.79 6.36
C SER A 535 7.08 3.75 7.39
N ALA A 536 7.96 2.81 7.77
CA ALA A 536 7.64 1.72 8.68
C ALA A 536 7.41 2.23 10.12
N LEU A 537 6.41 1.67 10.82
CA LEU A 537 5.97 2.16 12.13
C LEU A 537 6.33 1.19 13.27
N GLU A 538 7.06 1.69 14.26
CA GLU A 538 7.52 0.98 15.46
C GLU A 538 6.45 0.83 16.57
N GLN A 539 6.78 0.07 17.62
CA GLN A 539 5.88 -0.31 18.74
C GLN A 539 5.18 0.88 19.41
N LEU A 540 5.89 2.02 19.54
CA LEU A 540 5.34 3.28 20.07
C LEU A 540 4.10 3.75 19.26
N HIS A 541 4.11 3.55 17.95
CA HIS A 541 3.00 3.93 17.08
C HIS A 541 1.77 3.06 17.31
N VAL A 542 1.96 1.77 17.60
CA VAL A 542 0.86 0.86 18.00
C VAL A 542 0.26 1.30 19.34
N PHE A 543 1.11 1.72 20.30
CA PHE A 543 0.66 2.26 21.59
C PHE A 543 -0.13 3.56 21.43
N ALA A 544 0.39 4.54 20.68
CA ALA A 544 -0.34 5.79 20.40
C ALA A 544 -1.63 5.53 19.60
N LEU A 545 -1.63 4.57 18.67
CA LEU A 545 -2.81 4.16 17.92
C LEU A 545 -3.90 3.55 18.81
N ALA A 546 -3.54 2.78 19.84
CA ALA A 546 -4.50 2.28 20.84
C ALA A 546 -5.21 3.44 21.58
N HIS A 547 -4.50 4.53 21.88
CA HIS A 547 -5.09 5.74 22.48
C HIS A 547 -6.03 6.46 21.53
N ILE A 548 -5.70 6.53 20.23
CA ILE A 548 -6.54 7.18 19.22
C ILE A 548 -7.81 6.36 18.96
N LEU A 549 -7.70 5.03 18.88
CA LEU A 549 -8.84 4.13 18.76
C LEU A 549 -9.62 3.95 20.09
N ARG A 550 -9.10 4.48 21.22
CA ARG A 550 -9.65 4.32 22.58
C ARG A 550 -9.96 2.85 22.92
N ARG A 551 -9.14 1.92 22.44
CA ARG A 551 -9.31 0.47 22.65
C ARG A 551 -7.97 -0.27 22.66
N PRO A 552 -7.86 -1.39 23.39
CA PRO A 552 -6.72 -2.28 23.29
C PRO A 552 -6.46 -2.80 21.87
N ILE A 553 -5.18 -2.96 21.54
CA ILE A 553 -4.70 -3.64 20.34
C ILE A 553 -3.88 -4.86 20.80
N ILE A 554 -4.25 -6.05 20.33
CA ILE A 554 -3.47 -7.28 20.53
C ILE A 554 -2.71 -7.56 19.23
N VAL A 555 -1.41 -7.79 19.33
CA VAL A 555 -0.55 -8.15 18.19
C VAL A 555 -0.03 -9.57 18.40
N TYR A 556 -0.44 -10.47 17.50
CA TYR A 556 0.15 -11.80 17.37
C TYR A 556 1.24 -11.72 16.30
N GLY A 557 2.43 -12.22 16.55
CA GLY A 557 3.53 -12.06 15.61
C GLY A 557 4.67 -13.04 15.81
N VAL A 558 5.49 -13.16 14.78
CA VAL A 558 6.73 -13.93 14.87
C VAL A 558 7.69 -13.28 15.88
N LYS A 559 8.31 -14.08 16.75
CA LYS A 559 9.22 -13.58 17.80
C LYS A 559 10.53 -13.04 17.21
N TYR A 560 10.96 -13.54 16.05
CA TYR A 560 12.20 -13.18 15.37
C TYR A 560 11.95 -12.66 13.93
N VAL A 561 12.80 -11.74 13.47
CA VAL A 561 12.86 -11.28 12.08
C VAL A 561 13.93 -12.08 11.36
N LYS A 562 13.55 -12.84 10.34
CA LYS A 562 14.44 -13.74 9.59
C LYS A 562 15.05 -13.13 8.33
N SER A 563 16.26 -13.58 8.02
CA SER A 563 16.95 -13.32 6.76
C SER A 563 16.29 -14.06 5.59
N PHE A 564 16.64 -13.68 4.37
CA PHE A 564 16.23 -14.43 3.16
C PHE A 564 16.76 -15.88 3.12
N ARG A 565 17.66 -16.27 4.04
CA ARG A 565 18.15 -17.64 4.24
C ARG A 565 17.43 -18.38 5.37
N GLY A 566 16.53 -17.72 6.10
CA GLY A 566 15.83 -18.26 7.27
C GLY A 566 16.55 -18.08 8.61
N GLU A 567 17.68 -17.36 8.64
CA GLU A 567 18.47 -17.11 9.87
C GLU A 567 17.84 -15.95 10.67
N ASP A 568 17.77 -16.05 12.00
CA ASP A 568 17.23 -14.97 12.83
C ASP A 568 18.21 -13.78 12.89
N ILE A 569 17.81 -12.63 12.34
CA ILE A 569 18.60 -11.38 12.33
C ILE A 569 18.44 -10.62 13.65
N GLY A 570 17.24 -10.65 14.24
CA GLY A 570 16.92 -9.89 15.45
C GLY A 570 15.52 -10.17 15.98
N TYR A 571 15.19 -9.61 17.14
CA TYR A 571 13.90 -9.79 17.78
C TYR A 571 12.86 -8.85 17.17
N ALA A 572 11.65 -9.35 16.87
CA ALA A 572 10.59 -8.53 16.26
C ALA A 572 9.98 -7.51 17.25
N ARG A 573 9.93 -7.85 18.55
CA ARG A 573 9.40 -7.03 19.66
C ARG A 573 7.97 -6.51 19.53
N PHE A 574 7.21 -6.86 18.48
CA PHE A 574 5.82 -6.42 18.28
C PHE A 574 4.75 -7.31 18.94
N GLU A 575 5.03 -8.60 19.17
CA GLU A 575 4.09 -9.50 19.86
C GLU A 575 3.73 -8.94 21.24
N GLY A 576 2.43 -8.90 21.57
CA GLY A 576 1.96 -8.41 22.87
C GLY A 576 0.64 -7.64 22.83
N VAL A 577 0.34 -6.94 23.92
CA VAL A 577 -0.88 -6.14 24.09
C VAL A 577 -0.54 -4.68 24.33
N TYR A 578 -1.16 -3.80 23.56
CA TYR A 578 -1.01 -2.36 23.63
C TYR A 578 -2.28 -1.77 24.21
N LEU A 579 -2.17 -1.17 25.39
CA LEU A 579 -3.30 -0.63 26.15
C LEU A 579 -3.29 0.92 26.10
N PRO A 580 -4.47 1.58 26.06
CA PRO A 580 -4.56 3.04 26.06
C PRO A 580 -4.34 3.67 27.46
N LEU A 581 -3.22 3.35 28.10
CA LEU A 581 -2.90 3.63 29.53
C LEU A 581 -2.84 5.11 29.94
N LEU A 582 -2.76 6.06 29.00
CA LEU A 582 -2.80 7.50 29.27
C LEU A 582 -4.23 8.08 29.30
N TRP A 583 -5.25 7.24 29.05
CA TRP A 583 -6.65 7.60 29.26
C TRP A 583 -7.17 7.08 30.61
N GLU A 584 -8.32 7.59 31.04
CA GLU A 584 -9.15 6.92 32.04
C GLU A 584 -9.73 5.62 31.44
N PRO A 585 -9.70 4.46 32.14
CA PRO A 585 -10.30 3.22 31.63
C PRO A 585 -11.78 3.37 31.22
N SER A 586 -12.52 4.23 31.94
CA SER A 586 -13.93 4.56 31.65
C SER A 586 -14.16 5.33 30.35
N PHE A 587 -13.10 5.91 29.75
CA PHE A 587 -13.16 6.60 28.46
C PHE A 587 -12.89 5.65 27.28
N CYS A 588 -12.39 4.44 27.54
CA CYS A 588 -12.01 3.45 26.53
C CYS A 588 -13.02 2.28 26.45
N ILE A 589 -13.02 1.56 25.32
CA ILE A 589 -13.77 0.31 25.20
C ILE A 589 -12.86 -0.89 25.48
N ARG A 590 -13.41 -1.91 26.14
CA ARG A 590 -12.71 -3.13 26.53
C ARG A 590 -12.64 -4.23 25.47
N SER A 591 -13.28 -4.01 24.32
CA SER A 591 -13.26 -4.93 23.17
C SER A 591 -12.01 -4.67 22.32
N PRO A 592 -11.03 -5.58 22.23
CA PRO A 592 -9.79 -5.36 21.48
C PRO A 592 -10.01 -5.37 19.96
N ILE A 593 -8.99 -4.95 19.20
CA ILE A 593 -8.73 -5.47 17.84
C ILE A 593 -7.49 -6.38 17.87
N ALA A 594 -7.42 -7.34 16.94
CA ALA A 594 -6.25 -8.18 16.74
C ALA A 594 -5.54 -7.81 15.42
N LEU A 595 -4.22 -7.77 15.46
CA LEU A 595 -3.33 -7.57 14.32
C LEU A 595 -2.30 -8.70 14.26
N GLY A 596 -1.94 -9.11 13.04
CA GLY A 596 -0.84 -10.03 12.79
C GLY A 596 0.42 -9.25 12.42
N TYR A 597 1.60 -9.73 12.83
CA TYR A 597 2.89 -9.16 12.41
C TYR A 597 3.86 -10.23 11.88
N THR A 598 4.27 -10.08 10.62
CA THR A 598 5.15 -11.02 9.89
C THR A 598 6.12 -10.27 9.01
N ARG A 599 7.44 -10.53 9.14
CA ARG A 599 8.50 -10.04 8.22
C ARG A 599 8.52 -8.50 7.96
N GLY A 600 8.08 -7.67 8.92
CA GLY A 600 7.98 -6.22 8.73
C GLY A 600 6.63 -5.71 8.22
N HIS A 601 5.65 -6.61 8.09
CA HIS A 601 4.31 -6.31 7.59
C HIS A 601 3.26 -6.61 8.65
N PHE A 602 2.25 -5.72 8.75
CA PHE A 602 1.06 -5.92 9.56
C PHE A 602 -0.12 -6.41 8.71
N THR A 603 -0.96 -7.26 9.29
CA THR A 603 -2.26 -7.70 8.73
C THR A 603 -3.37 -7.55 9.77
N ALA A 604 -4.61 -7.36 9.33
CA ALA A 604 -5.78 -7.35 10.21
C ALA A 604 -6.24 -8.78 10.49
N LEU A 605 -6.39 -9.15 11.77
CA LEU A 605 -6.88 -10.46 12.19
C LEU A 605 -8.34 -10.37 12.62
N VAL A 606 -9.23 -10.95 11.82
CA VAL A 606 -10.68 -10.79 11.99
C VAL A 606 -11.39 -12.15 12.08
N PRO A 607 -12.46 -12.27 12.88
CA PRO A 607 -13.28 -13.49 12.93
C PRO A 607 -14.28 -13.54 11.76
N ILE A 608 -14.88 -14.72 11.55
CA ILE A 608 -16.17 -14.86 10.86
C ILE A 608 -17.28 -14.71 11.92
N GLU A 609 -18.38 -14.04 11.59
CA GLU A 609 -19.55 -13.94 12.47
C GLU A 609 -20.25 -15.31 12.57
N PRO A 610 -20.58 -15.80 13.77
CA PRO A 610 -21.22 -17.10 13.93
C PRO A 610 -22.69 -17.10 13.48
N TYR A 611 -23.05 -18.12 12.71
CA TYR A 611 -24.29 -18.29 11.94
C TYR A 611 -25.62 -17.99 12.66
N ALA A 612 -25.69 -18.19 13.98
CA ALA A 612 -26.91 -17.93 14.76
C ALA A 612 -27.28 -16.42 14.84
N SER A 613 -26.32 -15.52 14.66
CA SER A 613 -26.55 -14.08 14.83
C SER A 613 -27.42 -13.44 13.75
N SER A 614 -27.41 -13.95 12.51
CA SER A 614 -28.18 -13.34 11.39
C SER A 614 -29.67 -13.70 11.39
N ARG A 615 -30.11 -14.72 12.15
CA ARG A 615 -31.49 -15.27 12.06
C ARG A 615 -32.37 -15.06 13.29
N ILE A 616 -31.84 -14.57 14.41
CA ILE A 616 -32.62 -14.30 15.63
C ILE A 616 -32.94 -12.80 15.72
N PRO A 617 -34.22 -12.38 15.68
CA PRO A 617 -34.57 -10.97 15.89
C PRO A 617 -34.14 -10.50 17.28
N PRO A 618 -33.63 -9.26 17.43
CA PRO A 618 -33.32 -8.71 18.75
C PRO A 618 -34.62 -8.59 19.56
N LEU A 619 -34.71 -9.31 20.68
CA LEU A 619 -35.82 -9.17 21.62
C LEU A 619 -35.85 -7.72 22.14
N ALA A 620 -37.02 -7.10 22.16
CA ALA A 620 -37.15 -5.69 22.51
C ALA A 620 -36.72 -5.44 23.97
N THR A 621 -35.73 -4.56 24.16
CA THR A 621 -35.16 -4.21 25.46
C THR A 621 -36.09 -3.31 26.28
N HIS A 622 -37.19 -3.90 26.78
CA HIS A 622 -38.14 -3.27 27.68
C HIS A 622 -38.27 -4.00 29.02
N GLY A 623 -37.46 -3.56 30.01
CA GLY A 623 -37.84 -3.62 31.41
C GLY A 623 -36.96 -4.47 32.33
N VAL A 624 -36.69 -3.89 33.52
CA VAL A 624 -36.21 -4.53 34.76
C VAL A 624 -34.79 -5.12 34.75
N VAL A 625 -33.88 -4.40 35.42
CA VAL A 625 -32.59 -4.93 35.88
C VAL A 625 -32.84 -5.93 37.02
N SER A 626 -32.47 -7.21 36.87
CA SER A 626 -32.55 -8.21 37.95
C SER A 626 -31.59 -9.40 37.79
N GLY A 627 -30.28 -9.14 37.89
CA GLY A 627 -29.27 -10.04 38.49
C GLY A 627 -28.85 -11.33 37.77
N ASN A 628 -29.77 -12.05 37.13
CA ASN A 628 -29.54 -13.37 36.54
C ASN A 628 -29.90 -13.35 35.04
N ASN A 629 -28.89 -13.23 34.17
CA ASN A 629 -29.07 -13.47 32.73
C ASN A 629 -29.62 -14.89 32.52
N SER A 630 -30.55 -15.06 31.58
CA SER A 630 -31.09 -16.40 31.30
C SER A 630 -30.03 -17.29 30.60
N PRO A 631 -30.12 -18.64 30.70
CA PRO A 631 -29.17 -19.53 30.00
C PRO A 631 -29.13 -19.32 28.48
N LEU A 632 -30.27 -18.98 27.88
CA LEU A 632 -30.39 -18.63 26.45
C LEU A 632 -29.66 -17.33 26.11
N GLU A 633 -29.70 -16.35 27.01
CA GLU A 633 -29.06 -15.04 26.86
C GLU A 633 -27.54 -15.14 27.09
N GLN A 634 -27.08 -16.00 28.00
CA GLN A 634 -25.66 -16.34 28.13
C GLN A 634 -25.13 -17.07 26.88
N LEU A 635 -25.88 -18.05 26.36
CA LEU A 635 -25.58 -18.69 25.07
C LEU A 635 -25.51 -17.66 23.94
N GLN A 636 -26.48 -16.75 23.84
CA GLN A 636 -26.51 -15.73 22.79
C GLN A 636 -25.36 -14.72 22.89
N ILE A 637 -24.88 -14.40 24.10
CA ILE A 637 -23.69 -13.57 24.32
C ILE A 637 -22.40 -14.33 23.96
N GLN A 638 -22.30 -15.63 24.26
CA GLN A 638 -21.18 -16.47 23.78
C GLN A 638 -21.17 -16.52 22.25
N MET A 639 -22.33 -16.70 21.61
CA MET A 639 -22.50 -16.66 20.15
C MET A 639 -22.40 -15.26 19.53
N GLN A 640 -21.91 -14.25 20.27
CA GLN A 640 -21.55 -12.91 19.76
C GLN A 640 -20.18 -12.43 20.27
N THR A 641 -19.38 -13.34 20.83
CA THR A 641 -18.06 -13.03 21.42
C THR A 641 -16.97 -13.86 20.76
N THR A 642 -16.00 -13.19 20.14
CA THR A 642 -14.75 -13.81 19.68
C THR A 642 -13.74 -13.82 20.82
N PHE A 643 -13.14 -14.97 21.10
CA PHE A 643 -12.18 -15.16 22.19
C PHE A 643 -10.75 -15.10 21.65
N MET A 644 -9.93 -14.19 22.19
CA MET A 644 -8.57 -13.90 21.74
C MET A 644 -7.54 -14.30 22.81
N PRO A 645 -6.61 -15.24 22.57
CA PRO A 645 -5.62 -15.66 23.56
C PRO A 645 -4.76 -14.50 24.10
N LEU A 646 -4.65 -14.40 25.42
CA LEU A 646 -3.71 -13.50 26.12
C LEU A 646 -2.44 -14.23 26.58
N MET A 647 -2.19 -15.40 26.01
CA MET A 647 -1.01 -16.24 26.25
C MET A 647 -0.59 -16.96 24.96
N ASP A 648 0.68 -17.35 24.88
CA ASP A 648 1.15 -18.28 23.85
C ASP A 648 0.79 -19.74 24.18
N ARG A 649 1.09 -20.66 23.26
CA ARG A 649 0.80 -22.10 23.38
C ARG A 649 1.51 -22.78 24.56
N GLU A 650 2.57 -22.17 25.10
CA GLU A 650 3.25 -22.58 26.32
C GLU A 650 2.57 -22.04 27.60
N HIS A 651 1.37 -21.44 27.46
CA HIS A 651 0.60 -20.76 28.51
C HIS A 651 1.31 -19.56 29.16
N LYS A 652 2.37 -19.03 28.54
CA LYS A 652 3.03 -17.81 29.01
C LYS A 652 2.20 -16.60 28.58
N LEU A 653 1.89 -15.69 29.51
CA LEU A 653 1.19 -14.45 29.18
C LEU A 653 1.93 -13.63 28.12
N LEU A 654 1.16 -13.04 27.21
CA LEU A 654 1.67 -12.04 26.27
C LEU A 654 2.21 -10.81 27.05
N PRO A 655 3.26 -10.13 26.58
CA PRO A 655 3.74 -8.92 27.26
C PRO A 655 2.74 -7.77 27.06
N ILE A 656 2.54 -6.96 28.10
CA ILE A 656 1.88 -5.66 27.98
C ILE A 656 2.97 -4.62 27.68
N HIS A 657 2.80 -3.87 26.60
CA HIS A 657 3.78 -2.87 26.16
C HIS A 657 3.63 -1.55 26.92
N PHE A 658 4.75 -0.86 27.15
CA PHE A 658 4.84 0.45 27.81
C PHE A 658 4.27 0.53 29.24
N LEU A 659 4.32 -0.57 30.00
CA LEU A 659 4.11 -0.51 31.46
C LEU A 659 5.24 0.27 32.16
N THR A 660 4.92 0.98 33.24
CA THR A 660 5.95 1.53 34.15
C THR A 660 6.48 0.47 35.12
N THR A 661 7.60 0.78 35.77
CA THR A 661 8.17 -0.02 36.87
C THR A 661 7.19 -0.33 38.01
N ASP A 662 6.25 0.57 38.31
CA ASP A 662 5.18 0.34 39.30
C ASP A 662 4.06 -0.61 38.81
N GLU A 663 3.90 -0.78 37.49
CA GLU A 663 2.85 -1.58 36.86
C GLU A 663 3.29 -3.02 36.54
N ILE A 664 4.59 -3.25 36.37
CA ILE A 664 5.19 -4.58 36.19
C ILE A 664 4.86 -5.48 37.39
N GLY A 665 4.51 -6.75 37.12
CA GLY A 665 4.03 -7.70 38.12
C GLY A 665 2.53 -7.56 38.47
N ARG A 666 1.81 -6.61 37.85
CA ARG A 666 0.35 -6.43 38.00
C ARG A 666 -0.44 -6.75 36.73
N GLU A 667 0.16 -7.45 35.76
CA GLU A 667 -0.37 -7.67 34.41
C GLU A 667 -1.77 -8.32 34.40
N GLU A 668 -1.99 -9.35 35.22
CA GLU A 668 -3.31 -10.00 35.34
C GLU A 668 -4.41 -9.08 35.90
N SER A 669 -4.05 -8.03 36.64
CA SER A 669 -4.99 -7.03 37.15
C SER A 669 -5.27 -5.95 36.10
N ILE A 670 -4.21 -5.48 35.43
CA ILE A 670 -4.28 -4.53 34.32
C ILE A 670 -5.14 -5.10 33.19
N TYR A 671 -5.01 -6.39 32.86
CA TYR A 671 -5.90 -7.05 31.91
C TYR A 671 -7.38 -7.02 32.33
N LYS A 672 -7.71 -7.19 33.62
CA LYS A 672 -9.12 -7.15 34.11
C LYS A 672 -9.69 -5.72 34.19
N GLU A 673 -8.81 -4.72 34.19
CA GLU A 673 -9.17 -3.30 34.16
C GLU A 673 -9.45 -2.81 32.72
N TRP A 674 -8.62 -3.23 31.76
CA TRP A 674 -8.62 -2.70 30.39
C TRP A 674 -9.28 -3.60 29.33
N LEU A 675 -9.47 -4.90 29.61
CA LEU A 675 -10.11 -5.87 28.73
C LEU A 675 -11.25 -6.59 29.47
N ASP A 676 -12.25 -7.05 28.72
CA ASP A 676 -13.20 -8.03 29.23
C ASP A 676 -12.54 -9.41 29.09
N VAL A 677 -12.06 -9.98 30.19
CA VAL A 677 -11.28 -11.24 30.18
C VAL A 677 -11.99 -12.38 30.90
N CYS A 678 -11.78 -13.59 30.41
CA CYS A 678 -12.16 -14.83 31.10
C CYS A 678 -11.08 -15.91 30.90
N ARG A 679 -11.21 -17.04 31.61
CA ARG A 679 -10.44 -18.26 31.31
C ARG A 679 -11.36 -19.28 30.66
N THR A 680 -10.82 -20.03 29.68
CA THR A 680 -11.53 -21.13 29.02
C THR A 680 -11.56 -22.39 29.92
N GLU A 681 -12.20 -23.47 29.49
CA GLU A 681 -12.19 -24.76 30.21
C GLU A 681 -10.79 -25.39 30.18
N GLY A 682 -10.04 -25.20 29.09
CA GLY A 682 -8.60 -25.48 29.00
C GLY A 682 -7.72 -24.52 29.82
N GLY A 683 -8.30 -23.61 30.61
CA GLY A 683 -7.58 -22.69 31.50
C GLY A 683 -6.89 -21.51 30.79
N ILE A 684 -7.06 -21.38 29.47
CA ILE A 684 -6.44 -20.34 28.63
C ILE A 684 -7.04 -18.99 28.99
N LEU A 685 -6.21 -18.00 29.32
CA LEU A 685 -6.68 -16.62 29.51
C LEU A 685 -6.99 -16.00 28.15
N VAL A 686 -8.21 -15.50 27.98
CA VAL A 686 -8.69 -14.90 26.72
C VAL A 686 -9.34 -13.55 26.96
N ALA A 687 -9.16 -12.62 26.01
CA ALA A 687 -9.94 -11.41 25.88
C ALA A 687 -11.21 -11.66 25.06
N GLN A 688 -12.30 -10.96 25.40
CA GLN A 688 -13.59 -11.02 24.73
C GLN A 688 -13.74 -9.86 23.74
N GLN A 689 -13.59 -10.13 22.45
CA GLN A 689 -14.06 -9.21 21.42
C GLN A 689 -15.55 -9.44 21.18
N LYS A 690 -16.39 -8.66 21.87
CA LYS A 690 -17.83 -8.62 21.64
C LYS A 690 -18.10 -7.92 20.30
N LEU A 691 -18.84 -8.61 19.42
CA LEU A 691 -19.27 -8.06 18.15
C LEU A 691 -20.52 -7.21 18.35
N HIS A 692 -20.66 -6.16 17.55
CA HIS A 692 -21.74 -5.19 17.63
C HIS A 692 -22.36 -5.02 16.24
N LYS A 693 -23.60 -4.51 16.18
CA LYS A 693 -24.31 -4.32 14.90
C LYS A 693 -23.45 -3.51 13.92
N ARG A 694 -23.11 -4.14 12.79
CA ARG A 694 -22.28 -3.56 11.71
C ARG A 694 -22.77 -2.15 11.34
N PRO A 695 -21.90 -1.12 11.24
CA PRO A 695 -22.29 0.20 10.76
C PRO A 695 -22.89 0.15 9.35
N LEU A 696 -23.92 0.95 9.06
CA LEU A 696 -24.73 0.82 7.83
C LEU A 696 -23.89 0.82 6.54
N LEU A 697 -22.93 1.74 6.40
CA LEU A 697 -22.05 1.82 5.24
C LEU A 697 -21.15 0.58 5.08
N VAL A 698 -20.67 0.01 6.20
CA VAL A 698 -19.85 -1.22 6.22
C VAL A 698 -20.71 -2.43 5.86
N ALA A 699 -21.95 -2.49 6.35
CA ALA A 699 -22.91 -3.53 5.98
C ALA A 699 -23.27 -3.49 4.48
N GLN A 700 -23.46 -2.30 3.90
CA GLN A 700 -23.68 -2.11 2.47
C GLN A 700 -22.46 -2.55 1.64
N MET A 701 -21.25 -2.18 2.06
CA MET A 701 -20.00 -2.56 1.39
C MET A 701 -19.78 -4.09 1.42
N LEU A 702 -20.07 -4.73 2.55
CA LEU A 702 -20.01 -6.19 2.68
C LEU A 702 -21.07 -6.91 1.84
N GLU A 703 -22.28 -6.36 1.73
CA GLU A 703 -23.36 -6.94 0.94
C GLU A 703 -23.11 -6.81 -0.57
N GLU A 704 -22.56 -5.68 -1.05
CA GLU A 704 -22.11 -5.56 -2.45
C GLU A 704 -20.96 -6.53 -2.78
N TRP A 705 -20.01 -6.71 -1.84
CA TRP A 705 -18.91 -7.67 -1.93
C TRP A 705 -19.40 -9.13 -1.95
N LEU A 706 -20.28 -9.54 -1.02
CA LEU A 706 -20.90 -10.87 -1.02
C LEU A 706 -21.67 -11.14 -2.31
N ASN A 707 -22.43 -10.16 -2.81
CA ASN A 707 -23.19 -10.32 -4.05
C ASN A 707 -22.29 -10.53 -5.29
N HIS A 708 -21.00 -10.19 -5.25
CA HIS A 708 -20.05 -10.62 -6.27
C HIS A 708 -19.94 -12.16 -6.29
N TYR A 709 -19.66 -12.77 -5.15
CA TYR A 709 -19.48 -14.22 -5.02
C TYR A 709 -20.80 -15.00 -5.16
N ARG A 710 -21.94 -14.45 -4.70
CA ARG A 710 -23.27 -15.07 -4.95
C ARG A 710 -23.60 -15.15 -6.44
N ARG A 711 -23.23 -14.14 -7.24
CA ARG A 711 -23.35 -14.16 -8.72
C ARG A 711 -22.36 -15.13 -9.38
N LEU A 712 -21.15 -15.26 -8.83
CA LEU A 712 -20.15 -16.21 -9.29
C LEU A 712 -20.62 -17.66 -9.09
N ALA A 713 -21.20 -17.98 -7.91
CA ALA A 713 -21.83 -19.26 -7.63
C ALA A 713 -22.92 -19.60 -8.67
N GLN A 714 -23.87 -18.68 -8.89
CA GLN A 714 -24.94 -18.84 -9.89
C GLN A 714 -24.42 -19.03 -11.34
N THR A 715 -23.22 -18.53 -11.64
CA THR A 715 -22.57 -18.69 -12.96
C THR A 715 -21.90 -20.06 -13.08
N ASN A 716 -21.30 -20.57 -12.00
CA ASN A 716 -20.69 -21.90 -11.95
C ASN A 716 -21.74 -23.04 -11.89
N GLU A 717 -22.96 -22.77 -11.43
CA GLU A 717 -24.09 -23.72 -11.43
C GLU A 717 -24.86 -23.81 -12.77
N ALA A 718 -24.39 -23.15 -13.85
CA ALA A 718 -25.10 -23.11 -15.13
C ALA A 718 -25.27 -24.52 -15.78
N PRO A 719 -26.51 -25.03 -15.95
CA PRO A 719 -26.73 -26.44 -16.28
C PRO A 719 -26.62 -26.74 -17.79
N PHE A 720 -25.47 -27.25 -18.21
CA PHE A 720 -25.30 -27.88 -19.54
C PHE A 720 -25.25 -29.43 -19.51
N SER A 721 -25.69 -30.04 -18.42
CA SER A 721 -26.16 -31.43 -18.39
C SER A 721 -27.58 -31.54 -18.95
N ARG A 722 -27.73 -31.46 -20.29
CA ARG A 722 -28.95 -31.97 -20.94
C ARG A 722 -29.12 -33.45 -20.52
N PRO A 723 -30.30 -33.88 -20.04
CA PRO A 723 -30.60 -35.30 -20.02
C PRO A 723 -30.45 -35.86 -21.44
N PRO A 724 -29.86 -37.04 -21.65
CA PRO A 724 -29.92 -37.69 -22.96
C PRO A 724 -31.40 -37.90 -23.28
N THR A 725 -31.85 -37.37 -24.41
CA THR A 725 -33.19 -37.67 -24.91
C THR A 725 -33.25 -39.16 -25.20
N LEU A 726 -34.04 -39.90 -24.42
CA LEU A 726 -34.47 -41.24 -24.79
C LEU A 726 -35.24 -41.13 -26.10
N GLN A 727 -34.55 -41.44 -27.20
CA GLN A 727 -35.22 -41.81 -28.43
C GLN A 727 -35.68 -43.24 -28.24
N ASP A 728 -36.97 -43.41 -27.97
CA ASP A 728 -37.63 -44.71 -27.97
C ASP A 728 -37.59 -45.28 -29.40
N TYR A 729 -36.53 -46.03 -29.70
CA TYR A 729 -36.46 -46.89 -30.87
C TYR A 729 -37.41 -48.08 -30.66
N SER A 730 -38.71 -47.83 -30.86
CA SER A 730 -39.71 -48.89 -30.98
C SER A 730 -39.35 -49.75 -32.18
N SER A 731 -38.85 -50.96 -31.92
CA SER A 731 -38.42 -51.91 -32.94
C SER A 731 -39.60 -52.76 -33.42
N ASP A 732 -40.66 -52.11 -33.89
CA ASP A 732 -41.71 -52.77 -34.64
C ASP A 732 -41.27 -52.85 -36.12
N GLY A 733 -40.99 -54.06 -36.58
CA GLY A 733 -40.62 -54.33 -37.97
C GLY A 733 -41.77 -54.97 -38.71
N ASP A 734 -42.22 -54.33 -39.79
CA ASP A 734 -43.05 -54.94 -40.82
C ASP A 734 -42.20 -55.19 -42.09
N THR A 735 -42.49 -56.29 -42.77
CA THR A 735 -41.80 -56.72 -43.99
C THR A 735 -42.43 -56.11 -45.24
N GLU A 736 -41.61 -55.49 -46.10
CA GLU A 736 -42.00 -55.21 -47.49
C GLU A 736 -41.87 -56.51 -48.32
N ASP A 737 -42.99 -57.00 -48.85
CA ASP A 737 -43.08 -57.85 -50.04
C ASP A 737 -43.63 -56.97 -51.20
N GLU A 738 -43.15 -57.23 -52.42
CA GLU A 738 -43.42 -56.54 -53.71
C GLU A 738 -42.76 -55.16 -53.95
#